data_AF-A0A812RNM3-F1
#
_entry.id   AF-A0A812RNM3-F1
#
_cell.length_a   1.000
_cell.length_b   1.000
_cell.length_c   1.000
_cell.angle_alpha   90.00
_cell.angle_beta   90.00
_cell.angle_gamma   90.00
#
_symmetry.space_group_name_H-M   'P 1'
#
loop_
_entity.id
_entity.type
_entity.pdbx_description
1 polymer ?
#
loop_
_entity_poly.entity_id
_entity_poly.type
_entity_poly.pdbx_seq_one_letter_code
_entity_poly.pdbx_strand_id
1 'polypeptide(L)'
;MQLAKFLKSANIRLVRAGFLQKLHHTGQRLPRRQEAEFAYAGSRTALVTHEEVEDWAHGRPTEIGRIVSLSHCWEAREHPDPYGYQLEKLARKLQDQDCVFVDYTSLFQFKRMQKAQDESFRRAMQNMHVMYAQEHTRTLRIETLTPEERLRKAWCNQEHICVYHEPSGCVRPVPVVELVQNRTPYHRRGWCAAEHQWSSTRSANSLSEEVDHSEADQAGVAPMDPETFRQTIGDTLQFTHRSDADAVLNLQKRVFEEKARSCKALKLAHLSAEGLRVGLKSLDEYPQLESLAILESDLMPNFQLLLQVLASKALAALHLDHVGLTSEGIRQLTEALAKTETLTRLGLRGNQITEEIAFALLKVLQTHRTMTEIDLADNEIGRATLAMVRAGLDKQVTCCKCHHPDVDFLVSRMKAGSQKELLEEGILSLELESKEDLERLPTLFSRDLGEPIQRLRLGLAQLECGKEGCEHLASALGHLTQLRELSLDLKANNIGDDGCQQVAAGALGRLAQLEKLSVNLQMNHIGKEGCEHFASSLGHLTQLRELSLDLNENRVGDTGCQHMAGALGRLAQLEKLSVNLKSSIGKEGCEHLASALGHLTQLRELSLDLKANNIGDDSCQHVAGALGRLAQLEKLSVNLQSNRIGKEGCEHLASALGHLTQLRALSLNLEHNNIGTEGCERLAGELGRLTQLRELSLELSWNDVGDDGCQHVAGALGRLAQLEKLSVNLKSNSIGTEGCERLAGELGRLTQLRELSLELSWNDVGDTGCQHVAGALGRLVQLEKLSVNLKSNSIGKEGSEHLASALGRLTQLRELSLDLYANNIGDEGCQHVAGALGRLAQLEKLSVALYNNGISTEGCERLAGGLGRLTQLRELSLDLSLNHIGDDGCQHVAGALGRLAQLEKLSVNLRKNGIGKEGSEHLASALGRLTQLRELSLDLGINNIGTEGCERLAGGLGRLTQLRELSLDLSLNNIRDDGCQHVAGALGRLAQLEKLSVNLQSSSIGKEGCEHLASALGRLTQLRELSLDLAYNYNIGRDEKEEIRRLLQSLPAAKKNIRL
;
A
#
# COMPACT_ATOMS: atom_id res chain seq x y z
N MET A 1 -24.51 21.44 -34.25
CA MET A 1 -25.83 21.26 -34.92
C MET A 1 -26.89 22.31 -34.57
N GLN A 2 -27.20 22.59 -33.29
CA GLN A 2 -28.22 23.58 -32.90
C GLN A 2 -27.93 25.00 -33.44
N LEU A 3 -26.68 25.46 -33.37
CA LEU A 3 -26.25 26.76 -33.91
C LEU A 3 -26.53 26.89 -35.42
N ALA A 4 -26.19 25.88 -36.22
CA ALA A 4 -26.44 25.89 -37.67
C ALA A 4 -27.93 25.98 -37.99
N LYS A 5 -28.78 25.23 -37.26
CA LYS A 5 -30.25 25.32 -37.40
C LYS A 5 -30.76 26.72 -37.07
N PHE A 6 -30.23 27.34 -36.01
CA PHE A 6 -30.60 28.71 -35.65
C PHE A 6 -30.23 29.71 -36.74
N LEU A 7 -28.97 29.71 -37.19
CA LEU A 7 -28.48 30.59 -38.25
C LEU A 7 -29.31 30.49 -39.54
N LYS A 8 -29.70 29.27 -39.93
CA LYS A 8 -30.58 29.01 -41.08
C LYS A 8 -32.00 29.53 -40.84
N SER A 9 -32.62 29.20 -39.71
CA SER A 9 -34.02 29.58 -39.39
C SER A 9 -34.23 31.10 -39.25
N ALA A 10 -33.23 31.80 -38.70
CA ALA A 10 -33.25 33.24 -38.53
C ALA A 10 -32.64 33.98 -39.73
N ASN A 11 -32.14 33.27 -40.74
CA ASN A 11 -31.44 33.81 -41.92
C ASN A 11 -30.28 34.75 -41.56
N ILE A 12 -29.50 34.34 -40.57
CA ILE A 12 -28.28 35.04 -40.12
C ILE A 12 -27.12 34.57 -40.99
N ARG A 13 -26.27 35.48 -41.44
CA ARG A 13 -25.05 35.15 -42.19
C ARG A 13 -23.81 35.61 -41.45
N LEU A 14 -22.84 34.71 -41.29
CA LEU A 14 -21.53 35.06 -40.74
C LEU A 14 -20.69 35.77 -41.81
N VAL A 15 -19.84 36.69 -41.37
CA VAL A 15 -18.91 37.45 -42.20
C VAL A 15 -17.55 36.76 -42.17
N ARG A 16 -16.90 36.58 -43.32
CA ARG A 16 -15.55 35.99 -43.36
C ARG A 16 -14.52 36.98 -42.80
N ALA A 17 -13.61 36.51 -41.95
CA ALA A 17 -12.52 37.34 -41.42
C ALA A 17 -11.71 38.03 -42.54
N GLY A 18 -11.38 37.30 -43.62
CA GLY A 18 -10.69 37.88 -44.77
C GLY A 18 -11.44 39.06 -45.45
N PHE A 19 -12.77 39.11 -45.36
CA PHE A 19 -13.54 40.26 -45.82
C PHE A 19 -13.37 41.46 -44.89
N LEU A 20 -13.45 41.25 -43.57
CA LEU A 20 -13.26 42.31 -42.57
C LEU A 20 -11.84 42.89 -42.63
N GLN A 21 -10.83 42.03 -42.77
CA GLN A 21 -9.45 42.43 -42.99
C GLN A 21 -9.30 43.24 -44.28
N LYS A 22 -9.92 42.82 -45.39
CA LYS A 22 -9.92 43.58 -46.65
C LYS A 22 -10.55 44.97 -46.49
N LEU A 23 -11.68 45.09 -45.80
CA LEU A 23 -12.31 46.38 -45.54
C LEU A 23 -11.38 47.31 -44.75
N HIS A 24 -10.72 46.78 -43.72
CA HIS A 24 -9.73 47.53 -42.94
C HIS A 24 -8.55 48.02 -43.81
N HIS A 25 -7.90 47.12 -44.57
CA HIS A 25 -6.75 47.45 -45.42
C HIS A 25 -7.09 48.48 -46.52
N THR A 26 -8.34 48.49 -46.99
CA THR A 26 -8.81 49.42 -48.03
C THR A 26 -9.46 50.69 -47.46
N GLY A 27 -9.48 50.86 -46.13
CA GLY A 27 -10.09 52.01 -45.47
C GLY A 27 -11.61 52.09 -45.58
N GLN A 28 -12.28 51.02 -46.00
CA GLN A 28 -13.74 50.95 -46.13
C GLN A 28 -14.41 50.72 -44.77
N ARG A 29 -15.73 50.96 -44.70
CA ARG A 29 -16.55 50.75 -43.49
C ARG A 29 -17.41 49.50 -43.62
N LEU A 30 -17.97 49.05 -42.51
CA LEU A 30 -18.86 47.89 -42.48
C LEU A 30 -20.11 48.13 -43.35
N PRO A 31 -20.41 47.29 -44.35
CA PRO A 31 -21.67 47.38 -45.08
C PRO A 31 -22.84 46.83 -44.26
N ARG A 32 -24.08 47.25 -44.54
CA ARG A 32 -25.25 46.55 -43.97
C ARG A 32 -25.32 45.17 -44.60
N ARG A 33 -26.00 44.25 -43.92
CA ARG A 33 -26.30 42.91 -44.43
C ARG A 33 -26.80 42.89 -45.88
N GLN A 34 -27.64 43.86 -46.27
CA GLN A 34 -28.20 43.99 -47.61
C GLN A 34 -27.17 44.31 -48.69
N GLU A 35 -26.18 45.16 -48.41
CA GLU A 35 -25.10 45.45 -49.37
C GLU A 35 -24.04 44.34 -49.38
N ALA A 36 -23.82 43.69 -48.23
CA ALA A 36 -22.84 42.62 -48.09
C ALA A 36 -23.21 41.34 -48.88
N GLU A 37 -24.48 41.15 -49.27
CA GLU A 37 -24.91 40.01 -50.09
C GLU A 37 -24.20 39.92 -51.44
N PHE A 38 -23.81 41.07 -51.97
CA PHE A 38 -23.18 41.18 -53.29
C PHE A 38 -21.67 41.43 -53.21
N ALA A 39 -21.10 41.42 -52.00
CA ALA A 39 -19.68 41.70 -51.78
C ALA A 39 -18.83 40.43 -51.82
N TYR A 40 -17.58 40.57 -52.28
CA TYR A 40 -16.61 39.46 -52.39
C TYR A 40 -15.30 39.75 -51.64
N ALA A 41 -14.74 38.69 -51.04
CA ALA A 41 -13.39 38.62 -50.49
C ALA A 41 -12.57 37.63 -51.32
N GLY A 42 -11.70 38.14 -52.20
CA GLY A 42 -11.03 37.33 -53.22
C GLY A 42 -12.05 36.71 -54.19
N SER A 43 -11.99 35.39 -54.37
CA SER A 43 -12.91 34.61 -55.21
C SER A 43 -14.20 34.17 -54.51
N ARG A 44 -14.41 34.56 -53.24
CA ARG A 44 -15.53 34.10 -52.40
C ARG A 44 -16.48 35.21 -52.01
N THR A 45 -17.71 34.85 -51.70
CA THR A 45 -18.68 35.76 -51.10
C THR A 45 -18.18 36.25 -49.73
N ALA A 46 -18.42 37.52 -49.42
CA ALA A 46 -18.11 38.13 -48.14
C ALA A 46 -18.81 37.41 -46.96
N LEU A 47 -20.00 36.85 -47.24
CA LEU A 47 -20.85 36.18 -46.27
C LEU A 47 -20.86 34.66 -46.48
N VAL A 48 -20.67 33.93 -45.39
CA VAL A 48 -20.64 32.45 -45.31
C VAL A 48 -22.03 31.88 -45.55
N THR A 49 -22.16 30.84 -46.37
CA THR A 49 -23.44 30.19 -46.67
C THR A 49 -23.97 29.31 -45.54
N HIS A 50 -25.29 29.11 -45.48
CA HIS A 50 -25.88 28.17 -44.51
C HIS A 50 -25.45 26.73 -44.77
N GLU A 51 -25.20 26.37 -46.03
CA GLU A 51 -24.67 25.05 -46.41
C GLU A 51 -23.26 24.85 -45.86
N GLU A 52 -22.37 25.83 -46.00
CA GLU A 52 -21.03 25.77 -45.38
C GLU A 52 -21.08 25.62 -43.85
N VAL A 53 -21.99 26.33 -43.18
CA VAL A 53 -22.16 26.21 -41.72
C VAL A 53 -22.80 24.86 -41.33
N GLU A 54 -23.70 24.31 -42.16
CA GLU A 54 -24.25 22.97 -41.98
C GLU A 54 -23.15 21.91 -42.16
N ASP A 55 -22.30 22.03 -43.17
CA ASP A 55 -21.14 21.14 -43.40
C ASP A 55 -20.19 21.16 -42.20
N TRP A 56 -19.83 22.36 -41.73
CA TRP A 56 -19.02 22.54 -40.52
C TRP A 56 -19.68 21.87 -39.31
N ALA A 57 -20.99 22.03 -39.14
CA ALA A 57 -21.72 21.44 -38.02
C ALA A 57 -21.85 19.90 -38.09
N HIS A 58 -21.65 19.28 -39.26
CA HIS A 58 -21.59 17.84 -39.45
C HIS A 58 -20.15 17.29 -39.42
N GLY A 59 -19.13 18.14 -39.23
CA GLY A 59 -17.73 17.76 -39.30
C GLY A 59 -17.26 17.40 -40.71
N ARG A 60 -17.98 17.82 -41.76
CA ARG A 60 -17.51 17.68 -43.15
C ARG A 60 -16.35 18.67 -43.40
N PRO A 61 -15.45 18.37 -44.34
CA PRO A 61 -14.35 19.28 -44.67
C PRO A 61 -14.87 20.65 -45.08
N THR A 62 -14.55 21.68 -44.29
CA THR A 62 -14.86 23.09 -44.57
C THR A 62 -13.67 23.94 -44.19
N GLU A 63 -13.64 25.18 -44.69
CA GLU A 63 -12.60 26.16 -44.31
C GLU A 63 -13.04 27.08 -43.15
N ILE A 64 -14.14 26.73 -42.48
CA ILE A 64 -14.60 27.43 -41.29
C ILE A 64 -13.76 26.93 -40.11
N GLY A 65 -12.91 27.80 -39.58
CA GLY A 65 -12.12 27.55 -38.37
C GLY A 65 -12.97 27.73 -37.12
N ARG A 66 -13.11 28.98 -36.67
CA ARG A 66 -13.87 29.33 -35.45
C ARG A 66 -15.04 30.26 -35.78
N ILE A 67 -16.16 30.08 -35.06
CA ILE A 67 -17.28 31.03 -35.11
C ILE A 67 -17.10 32.04 -33.97
N VAL A 68 -17.03 33.32 -34.33
CA VAL A 68 -16.78 34.43 -33.41
C VAL A 68 -17.99 35.34 -33.37
N SER A 69 -18.49 35.67 -32.19
CA SER A 69 -19.56 36.65 -31.99
C SER A 69 -18.95 37.95 -31.45
N LEU A 70 -19.16 39.04 -32.18
CA LEU A 70 -18.72 40.36 -31.76
C LEU A 70 -19.73 40.97 -30.79
N SER A 71 -19.27 41.41 -29.62
CA SER A 71 -20.02 42.28 -28.73
C SER A 71 -19.32 43.64 -28.69
N HIS A 72 -20.01 44.69 -29.14
CA HIS A 72 -19.38 45.99 -29.34
C HIS A 72 -20.35 47.16 -29.21
N CYS A 73 -19.81 48.37 -29.04
CA CYS A 73 -20.60 49.58 -28.91
C CYS A 73 -21.03 50.12 -30.28
N TRP A 74 -22.34 50.22 -30.52
CA TRP A 74 -22.84 51.07 -31.59
C TRP A 74 -22.55 52.54 -31.29
N GLU A 75 -21.64 53.17 -32.03
CA GLU A 75 -21.22 54.56 -31.81
C GLU A 75 -22.16 55.60 -32.43
N ALA A 76 -23.00 55.20 -33.39
CA ALA A 76 -24.11 56.00 -33.88
C ALA A 76 -25.35 55.14 -34.10
N ARG A 77 -26.53 55.76 -34.06
CA ARG A 77 -27.81 55.07 -34.31
C ARG A 77 -27.86 54.45 -35.71
N GLU A 78 -27.29 55.12 -36.69
CA GLU A 78 -27.35 54.71 -38.10
C GLU A 78 -26.24 53.73 -38.50
N HIS A 79 -25.12 53.67 -37.76
CA HIS A 79 -23.98 52.81 -38.07
C HIS A 79 -23.17 52.48 -36.80
N PRO A 80 -22.73 51.23 -36.60
CA PRO A 80 -22.08 50.84 -35.36
C PRO A 80 -20.63 51.35 -35.22
N ASP A 81 -19.88 51.45 -36.31
CA ASP A 81 -18.48 51.92 -36.33
C ASP A 81 -18.24 52.96 -37.44
N PRO A 82 -18.77 54.19 -37.31
CA PRO A 82 -18.66 55.20 -38.36
C PRO A 82 -17.23 55.66 -38.61
N TYR A 83 -16.35 55.49 -37.62
CA TYR A 83 -14.95 55.93 -37.65
C TYR A 83 -13.95 54.82 -38.06
N GLY A 84 -14.41 53.58 -38.23
CA GLY A 84 -13.58 52.42 -38.62
C GLY A 84 -12.61 51.95 -37.52
N TYR A 85 -12.78 52.43 -36.28
CA TYR A 85 -11.87 52.12 -35.16
C TYR A 85 -12.09 50.71 -34.64
N GLN A 86 -13.34 50.28 -34.55
CA GLN A 86 -13.67 48.96 -34.03
C GLN A 86 -13.35 47.88 -35.06
N LEU A 87 -13.55 48.15 -36.35
CA LEU A 87 -13.12 47.26 -37.44
C LEU A 87 -11.60 47.08 -37.47
N GLU A 88 -10.82 48.13 -37.22
CA GLU A 88 -9.35 48.04 -37.11
C GLU A 88 -8.92 47.06 -36.01
N LYS A 89 -9.52 47.18 -34.81
CA LYS A 89 -9.23 46.29 -33.68
C LYS A 89 -9.62 44.86 -33.96
N LEU A 90 -10.82 44.66 -34.50
CA LEU A 90 -11.33 43.35 -34.84
C LEU A 90 -10.46 42.67 -35.92
N ALA A 91 -10.10 43.38 -36.99
CA ALA A 91 -9.30 42.84 -38.09
C ALA A 91 -7.91 42.35 -37.65
N ARG A 92 -7.28 43.00 -36.65
CA ARG A 92 -5.99 42.58 -36.10
C ARG A 92 -6.05 41.30 -35.25
N LYS A 93 -7.22 41.01 -34.65
CA LYS A 93 -7.39 39.87 -33.73
C LYS A 93 -7.83 38.58 -34.45
N LEU A 94 -8.53 38.72 -35.58
CA LEU A 94 -9.09 37.59 -36.32
C LEU A 94 -8.03 36.80 -37.09
N GLN A 95 -8.22 35.48 -37.15
CA GLN A 95 -7.48 34.57 -38.03
C GLN A 95 -8.23 34.38 -39.35
N ASP A 96 -7.52 34.02 -40.42
CA ASP A 96 -8.08 33.97 -41.79
C ASP A 96 -9.31 33.06 -41.94
N GLN A 97 -9.37 31.97 -41.17
CA GLN A 97 -10.47 31.00 -41.19
C GLN A 97 -11.64 31.35 -40.23
N ASP A 98 -11.55 32.46 -39.48
CA ASP A 98 -12.61 32.86 -38.56
C ASP A 98 -13.86 33.36 -39.32
N CYS A 99 -15.03 33.00 -38.78
CA CYS A 99 -16.34 33.41 -39.28
C CYS A 99 -17.05 34.22 -38.20
N VAL A 100 -17.30 35.49 -38.48
CA VAL A 100 -17.66 36.48 -37.48
C VAL A 100 -19.13 36.88 -37.61
N PHE A 101 -19.87 36.80 -36.51
CA PHE A 101 -21.16 37.43 -36.37
C PHE A 101 -20.98 38.89 -35.96
N VAL A 102 -21.36 39.78 -36.86
CA VAL A 102 -21.38 41.24 -36.66
C VAL A 102 -22.81 41.66 -36.91
N ASP A 103 -23.55 42.04 -35.87
CA ASP A 103 -25.00 42.29 -35.93
C ASP A 103 -25.44 43.16 -37.15
N TYR A 104 -24.70 44.21 -37.47
CA TYR A 104 -24.97 45.14 -38.58
C TYR A 104 -24.83 44.50 -39.98
N THR A 105 -23.85 43.62 -40.14
CA THR A 105 -23.53 42.95 -41.42
C THR A 105 -24.13 41.54 -41.50
N SER A 106 -24.51 40.95 -40.37
CA SER A 106 -25.06 39.59 -40.25
C SER A 106 -26.59 39.55 -40.20
N LEU A 107 -27.25 40.63 -39.77
CA LEU A 107 -28.72 40.75 -39.67
C LEU A 107 -29.26 41.83 -40.62
N PHE A 108 -30.48 41.64 -41.13
CA PHE A 108 -31.13 42.64 -41.98
C PHE A 108 -31.40 43.95 -41.24
N GLN A 109 -30.75 45.03 -41.69
CA GLN A 109 -30.84 46.37 -41.08
C GLN A 109 -32.01 47.18 -41.63
N PHE A 110 -32.38 48.26 -40.94
CA PHE A 110 -33.44 49.17 -41.38
C PHE A 110 -33.02 50.01 -42.62
N LYS A 111 -33.90 50.32 -43.59
CA LYS A 111 -35.29 49.85 -43.81
C LYS A 111 -35.32 48.50 -44.53
N ARG A 112 -36.06 47.54 -43.97
CA ARG A 112 -36.29 46.20 -44.53
C ARG A 112 -37.43 46.27 -45.55
N MET A 113 -37.19 45.76 -46.76
CA MET A 113 -38.10 45.95 -47.90
C MET A 113 -39.09 44.80 -48.05
N GLN A 114 -38.78 43.63 -47.50
CA GLN A 114 -39.60 42.42 -47.57
C GLN A 114 -40.06 41.97 -46.18
N LYS A 115 -41.30 41.48 -46.08
CA LYS A 115 -41.84 40.93 -44.82
C LYS A 115 -40.95 39.81 -44.23
N ALA A 116 -40.34 38.99 -45.09
CA ALA A 116 -39.41 37.93 -44.69
C ALA A 116 -38.16 38.47 -43.97
N GLN A 117 -37.68 39.67 -44.33
CA GLN A 117 -36.54 40.31 -43.66
C GLN A 117 -36.92 40.79 -42.25
N ASP A 118 -38.13 41.34 -42.08
CA ASP A 118 -38.65 41.74 -40.76
C ASP A 118 -38.84 40.53 -39.84
N GLU A 119 -39.42 39.45 -40.36
CA GLU A 119 -39.60 38.21 -39.60
C GLU A 119 -38.26 37.55 -39.21
N SER A 120 -37.29 37.56 -40.13
CA SER A 120 -35.91 37.11 -39.87
C SER A 120 -35.25 37.92 -38.75
N PHE A 121 -35.32 39.26 -38.82
CA PHE A 121 -34.76 40.14 -37.79
C PHE A 121 -35.40 39.89 -36.42
N ARG A 122 -36.73 39.79 -36.34
CA ARG A 122 -37.42 39.49 -35.06
C ARG A 122 -37.03 38.13 -34.50
N ARG A 123 -36.95 37.08 -35.33
CA ARG A 123 -36.50 35.74 -34.90
C ARG A 123 -35.07 35.75 -34.38
N ALA A 124 -34.18 36.50 -35.03
CA ALA A 124 -32.81 36.69 -34.59
C ALA A 124 -32.77 37.38 -33.22
N MET A 125 -33.47 38.51 -33.05
CA MET A 125 -33.51 39.25 -31.77
C MET A 125 -34.08 38.43 -30.61
N GLN A 126 -35.15 37.66 -30.85
CA GLN A 126 -35.76 36.78 -29.84
C GLN A 126 -34.84 35.65 -29.37
N ASN A 127 -33.79 35.32 -30.13
CA ASN A 127 -32.88 34.21 -29.84
C ASN A 127 -31.42 34.64 -29.93
N MET A 128 -31.13 35.93 -29.72
CA MET A 128 -29.79 36.49 -29.93
C MET A 128 -28.74 35.81 -29.04
N HIS A 129 -29.15 35.39 -27.85
CA HIS A 129 -28.35 34.61 -26.91
C HIS A 129 -27.68 33.38 -27.53
N VAL A 130 -28.27 32.74 -28.56
CA VAL A 130 -27.67 31.55 -29.20
C VAL A 130 -26.30 31.87 -29.79
N MET A 131 -26.07 33.09 -30.27
CA MET A 131 -24.75 33.51 -30.80
C MET A 131 -23.70 33.64 -29.70
N TYR A 132 -24.12 33.99 -28.48
CA TYR A 132 -23.21 34.29 -27.38
C TYR A 132 -23.07 33.12 -26.40
N ALA A 133 -24.09 32.26 -26.22
CA ALA A 133 -24.12 31.19 -25.23
C ALA A 133 -23.83 29.78 -25.80
N GLN A 134 -23.65 29.61 -27.10
CA GLN A 134 -23.34 28.29 -27.68
C GLN A 134 -21.90 27.85 -27.39
N GLU A 135 -21.69 26.57 -27.04
CA GLU A 135 -20.36 26.05 -26.65
C GLU A 135 -19.29 26.17 -27.75
N HIS A 136 -19.72 26.28 -29.02
CA HIS A 136 -18.83 26.35 -30.18
C HIS A 136 -18.60 27.78 -30.70
N THR A 137 -19.13 28.80 -30.01
CA THR A 137 -18.85 30.20 -30.34
C THR A 137 -17.82 30.78 -29.39
N ARG A 138 -17.02 31.71 -29.88
CA ARG A 138 -16.17 32.61 -29.07
C ARG A 138 -16.77 34.00 -29.05
N THR A 139 -16.62 34.73 -27.95
CA THR A 139 -17.11 36.11 -27.86
C THR A 139 -15.93 37.06 -27.81
N LEU A 140 -15.81 37.93 -28.81
CA LEU A 140 -14.85 39.04 -28.80
C LEU A 140 -15.56 40.31 -28.35
N ARG A 141 -15.03 40.97 -27.32
CA ARG A 141 -15.59 42.22 -26.77
C ARG A 141 -14.72 43.41 -27.13
N ILE A 142 -15.33 44.45 -27.68
CA ILE A 142 -14.71 45.77 -27.89
C ILE A 142 -15.46 46.73 -26.97
N GLU A 143 -14.80 47.09 -25.87
CA GLU A 143 -15.38 47.84 -24.74
C GLU A 143 -15.06 49.34 -24.83
N THR A 144 -13.99 49.70 -25.53
CA THR A 144 -13.53 51.08 -25.76
C THR A 144 -14.22 51.73 -26.97
N LEU A 145 -14.65 52.98 -26.78
CA LEU A 145 -15.18 53.82 -27.85
C LEU A 145 -14.04 54.44 -28.68
N THR A 146 -14.36 54.93 -29.89
CA THR A 146 -13.39 55.70 -30.69
C THR A 146 -12.80 56.86 -29.86
N PRO A 147 -11.45 57.02 -29.81
CA PRO A 147 -10.79 58.10 -29.06
C PRO A 147 -11.14 59.49 -29.61
N GLU A 148 -11.32 60.48 -28.74
CA GLU A 148 -11.77 61.82 -29.13
C GLU A 148 -10.97 62.46 -30.27
N GLU A 149 -9.67 62.24 -30.31
CA GLU A 149 -8.80 62.77 -31.36
C GLU A 149 -9.20 62.26 -32.76
N ARG A 150 -9.55 60.98 -32.88
CA ARG A 150 -10.01 60.39 -34.14
C ARG A 150 -11.40 60.90 -34.54
N LEU A 151 -12.30 61.13 -33.59
CA LEU A 151 -13.60 61.78 -33.87
C LEU A 151 -13.40 63.19 -34.41
N ARG A 152 -12.60 64.02 -33.73
CA ARG A 152 -12.34 65.40 -34.14
C ARG A 152 -11.72 65.44 -35.53
N LYS A 153 -10.78 64.54 -35.82
CA LYS A 153 -10.17 64.43 -37.15
C LYS A 153 -11.21 64.07 -38.23
N ALA A 154 -12.08 63.11 -37.97
CA ALA A 154 -13.14 62.74 -38.92
C ALA A 154 -14.15 63.87 -39.15
N TRP A 155 -14.47 64.67 -38.12
CA TRP A 155 -15.33 65.85 -38.23
C TRP A 155 -14.67 66.98 -39.03
N CYS A 156 -13.40 67.30 -38.74
CA CYS A 156 -12.65 68.32 -39.49
C CYS A 156 -12.46 67.94 -40.96
N ASN A 157 -12.30 66.64 -41.24
CA ASN A 157 -12.14 66.12 -42.60
C ASN A 157 -13.47 65.95 -43.35
N GLN A 158 -14.62 66.24 -42.71
CA GLN A 158 -15.96 66.00 -43.27
C GLN A 158 -16.11 64.57 -43.81
N GLU A 159 -15.64 63.56 -43.08
CA GLU A 159 -15.76 62.18 -43.52
C GLU A 159 -17.23 61.79 -43.72
N HIS A 160 -17.52 61.06 -44.79
CA HIS A 160 -18.85 60.58 -45.11
C HIS A 160 -18.93 59.06 -44.96
N ILE A 161 -20.09 58.57 -44.57
CA ILE A 161 -20.38 57.14 -44.49
C ILE A 161 -21.71 56.80 -45.17
N CYS A 162 -21.73 55.67 -45.88
CA CYS A 162 -22.96 55.18 -46.51
C CYS A 162 -23.87 54.54 -45.45
N VAL A 163 -24.98 55.21 -45.16
CA VAL A 163 -26.02 54.73 -44.23
C VAL A 163 -27.41 54.90 -44.85
N TYR A 164 -28.41 54.23 -44.28
CA TYR A 164 -29.79 54.52 -44.62
C TYR A 164 -30.19 55.87 -44.05
N HIS A 165 -30.41 56.84 -44.93
CA HIS A 165 -30.79 58.18 -44.54
C HIS A 165 -32.32 58.29 -44.55
N GLU A 166 -32.93 58.21 -43.37
CA GLU A 166 -34.39 58.18 -43.19
C GLU A 166 -35.13 59.32 -43.92
N PRO A 167 -34.67 60.59 -43.88
CA PRO A 167 -35.36 61.68 -44.59
C PRO A 167 -35.37 61.52 -46.12
N SER A 168 -34.39 60.85 -46.72
CA SER A 168 -34.34 60.63 -48.17
C SER A 168 -34.85 59.26 -48.61
N GLY A 169 -35.14 58.36 -47.67
CA GLY A 169 -35.67 57.02 -47.95
C GLY A 169 -34.72 56.08 -48.70
N CYS A 170 -33.43 56.41 -48.79
CA CYS A 170 -32.43 55.64 -49.54
C CYS A 170 -31.08 55.57 -48.80
N VAL A 171 -30.21 54.65 -49.24
CA VAL A 171 -28.82 54.58 -48.77
C VAL A 171 -27.99 55.61 -49.53
N ARG A 172 -27.33 56.51 -48.79
CA ARG A 172 -26.44 57.51 -49.39
C ARG A 172 -25.29 57.84 -48.44
N PRO A 173 -24.18 58.39 -48.95
CA PRO A 173 -23.14 58.98 -48.11
C PRO A 173 -23.72 60.15 -47.28
N VAL A 174 -23.52 60.11 -45.97
CA VAL A 174 -23.92 61.15 -45.01
C VAL A 174 -22.68 61.55 -44.19
N PRO A 175 -22.44 62.85 -43.92
CA PRO A 175 -21.36 63.27 -43.03
C PRO A 175 -21.47 62.61 -41.65
N VAL A 176 -20.36 62.07 -41.13
CA VAL A 176 -20.36 61.36 -39.83
C VAL A 176 -20.79 62.26 -38.64
N VAL A 177 -20.69 63.59 -38.80
CA VAL A 177 -21.14 64.59 -37.81
C VAL A 177 -22.67 64.71 -37.72
N GLU A 178 -23.40 64.33 -38.78
CA GLU A 178 -24.86 64.40 -38.82
C GLU A 178 -25.53 63.15 -38.21
N LEU A 179 -24.75 62.14 -37.87
CA LEU A 179 -25.26 60.90 -37.25
C LEU A 179 -25.66 61.13 -35.79
N VAL A 180 -26.66 60.37 -35.32
CA VAL A 180 -27.08 60.42 -33.92
C VAL A 180 -26.06 59.67 -33.07
N GLN A 181 -25.16 60.41 -32.44
CA GLN A 181 -24.05 59.89 -31.66
C GLN A 181 -24.52 59.14 -30.41
N ASN A 182 -23.88 57.99 -30.15
CA ASN A 182 -24.10 57.19 -28.95
C ASN A 182 -22.78 56.95 -28.23
N ARG A 183 -22.52 57.76 -27.20
CA ARG A 183 -21.29 57.74 -26.39
C ARG A 183 -21.46 57.01 -25.05
N THR A 184 -22.53 56.24 -24.87
CA THR A 184 -22.71 55.41 -23.67
C THR A 184 -21.58 54.37 -23.58
N PRO A 185 -20.85 54.25 -22.46
CA PRO A 185 -19.78 53.25 -22.29
C PRO A 185 -20.32 51.80 -22.37
N TYR A 186 -19.48 50.84 -22.79
CA TYR A 186 -19.85 49.44 -23.02
C TYR A 186 -20.60 48.80 -21.83
N HIS A 187 -20.01 48.85 -20.62
CA HIS A 187 -20.61 48.25 -19.43
C HIS A 187 -21.93 48.87 -18.98
N ARG A 188 -22.30 50.04 -19.52
CA ARG A 188 -23.57 50.71 -19.24
C ARG A 188 -24.66 50.38 -20.27
N ARG A 189 -24.39 49.52 -21.26
CA ARG A 189 -25.35 49.17 -22.31
C ARG A 189 -26.02 47.83 -22.00
N GLY A 190 -27.35 47.84 -21.95
CA GLY A 190 -28.14 46.67 -21.59
C GLY A 190 -27.87 45.42 -22.44
N TRP A 191 -27.78 45.56 -23.77
CA TRP A 191 -27.48 44.46 -24.68
C TRP A 191 -26.04 43.94 -24.55
N CYS A 192 -25.04 44.83 -24.44
CA CYS A 192 -23.64 44.43 -24.24
C CYS A 192 -23.44 43.69 -22.92
N ALA A 193 -24.05 44.17 -21.83
CA ALA A 193 -24.03 43.49 -20.53
C ALA A 193 -24.70 42.11 -20.61
N ALA A 194 -25.80 41.98 -21.36
CA ALA A 194 -26.48 40.70 -21.55
C ALA A 194 -25.67 39.72 -22.41
N GLU A 195 -25.06 40.18 -23.50
CA GLU A 195 -24.19 39.39 -24.36
C GLU A 195 -23.00 38.84 -23.59
N HIS A 196 -22.38 39.67 -22.75
CA HIS A 196 -21.30 39.28 -21.85
C HIS A 196 -21.77 38.22 -20.85
N GLN A 197 -22.94 38.39 -20.24
CA GLN A 197 -23.49 37.40 -19.32
C GLN A 197 -23.90 36.08 -20.00
N TRP A 198 -24.58 36.11 -21.15
CA TRP A 198 -24.88 34.91 -21.92
C TRP A 198 -23.60 34.16 -22.31
N SER A 199 -22.54 34.89 -22.65
CA SER A 199 -21.24 34.30 -22.97
C SER A 199 -20.58 33.55 -21.80
N SER A 200 -20.89 33.95 -20.56
CA SER A 200 -20.42 33.29 -19.34
C SER A 200 -21.20 32.02 -18.97
N THR A 201 -22.40 31.81 -19.51
CA THR A 201 -23.25 30.63 -19.23
C THR A 201 -22.79 29.34 -19.95
N ARG A 202 -21.72 29.43 -20.75
CA ARG A 202 -21.07 28.26 -21.36
C ARG A 202 -20.43 27.38 -20.28
N SER A 203 -20.21 26.12 -20.61
CA SER A 203 -19.51 25.19 -19.70
C SER A 203 -18.07 25.62 -19.36
N ALA A 204 -17.47 26.50 -20.17
CA ALA A 204 -16.21 27.16 -19.89
C ALA A 204 -16.32 28.67 -20.14
N ASN A 205 -16.06 29.47 -19.09
CA ASN A 205 -16.12 30.93 -19.14
C ASN A 205 -14.95 31.57 -19.94
N SER A 206 -13.87 30.83 -20.20
CA SER A 206 -12.65 31.28 -20.88
C SER A 206 -12.79 31.51 -22.40
N LEU A 207 -14.01 31.43 -22.96
CA LEU A 207 -14.30 31.65 -24.39
C LEU A 207 -14.79 33.07 -24.70
N SER A 208 -14.81 33.97 -23.71
CA SER A 208 -15.00 35.40 -23.91
C SER A 208 -13.69 36.14 -23.70
N GLU A 209 -13.26 36.89 -24.71
CA GLU A 209 -11.99 37.60 -24.72
C GLU A 209 -12.22 39.08 -25.04
N GLU A 210 -11.52 39.95 -24.31
CA GLU A 210 -11.49 41.39 -24.58
C GLU A 210 -10.41 41.71 -25.62
N VAL A 211 -10.76 42.56 -26.59
CA VAL A 211 -9.85 42.93 -27.70
C VAL A 211 -8.99 44.15 -27.36
N ASP A 212 -9.35 44.89 -26.31
CA ASP A 212 -8.86 46.26 -26.07
C ASP A 212 -7.61 46.39 -25.18
N HIS A 213 -7.35 45.42 -24.30
CA HIS A 213 -6.24 45.45 -23.34
C HIS A 213 -5.18 44.36 -23.60
N SER A 214 -3.96 44.60 -23.10
CA SER A 214 -2.90 43.58 -23.03
C SER A 214 -3.34 42.43 -22.11
N GLU A 215 -2.79 41.23 -22.31
CA GLU A 215 -3.17 39.93 -21.71
C GLU A 215 -3.38 39.88 -20.17
N ALA A 216 -3.07 40.95 -19.42
CA ALA A 216 -3.10 41.02 -17.96
C ALA A 216 -4.47 41.32 -17.30
N ASP A 217 -5.49 41.83 -18.02
CA ASP A 217 -6.78 42.24 -17.44
C ASP A 217 -7.97 41.31 -17.81
N GLN A 218 -7.70 40.07 -18.22
CA GLN A 218 -8.73 39.09 -18.63
C GLN A 218 -9.48 38.43 -17.45
N ALA A 219 -10.03 39.22 -16.52
CA ALA A 219 -10.90 38.66 -15.50
C ALA A 219 -12.13 38.00 -16.17
N GLY A 220 -12.25 36.68 -16.03
CA GLY A 220 -13.39 35.92 -16.49
C GLY A 220 -14.66 36.40 -15.77
N VAL A 221 -15.82 36.08 -16.33
CA VAL A 221 -17.11 36.38 -15.70
C VAL A 221 -17.82 35.08 -15.37
N ALA A 222 -18.34 35.01 -14.15
CA ALA A 222 -19.13 33.89 -13.69
C ALA A 222 -20.60 34.05 -14.13
N PRO A 223 -21.30 32.95 -14.43
CA PRO A 223 -22.72 33.00 -14.73
C PRO A 223 -23.51 33.45 -13.49
N MET A 224 -24.22 34.57 -13.64
CA MET A 224 -25.14 35.08 -12.63
C MET A 224 -26.50 34.41 -12.73
N ASP A 225 -27.07 34.02 -11.59
CA ASP A 225 -28.46 33.62 -11.51
C ASP A 225 -29.40 34.81 -11.88
N PRO A 226 -30.66 34.53 -12.28
CA PRO A 226 -31.55 35.57 -12.78
C PRO A 226 -31.87 36.67 -11.78
N GLU A 227 -31.86 36.39 -10.48
CA GLU A 227 -32.18 37.37 -9.45
C GLU A 227 -30.98 38.27 -9.18
N THR A 228 -29.78 37.70 -9.07
CA THR A 228 -28.53 38.48 -8.97
C THR A 228 -28.32 39.37 -10.20
N PHE A 229 -28.59 38.84 -11.40
CA PHE A 229 -28.51 39.63 -12.64
C PHE A 229 -29.53 40.78 -12.64
N ARG A 230 -30.79 40.53 -12.25
CA ARG A 230 -31.82 41.57 -12.15
C ARG A 230 -31.43 42.69 -11.19
N GLN A 231 -30.90 42.34 -10.01
CA GLN A 231 -30.44 43.32 -9.02
C GLN A 231 -29.26 44.15 -9.54
N THR A 232 -28.36 43.52 -10.30
CA THR A 232 -27.20 44.20 -10.90
C THR A 232 -27.62 45.11 -12.07
N ILE A 233 -28.62 44.72 -12.86
CA ILE A 233 -29.14 45.45 -14.02
C ILE A 233 -30.08 46.61 -13.65
N GLY A 234 -30.89 46.45 -12.60
CA GLY A 234 -32.05 47.32 -12.30
C GLY A 234 -31.72 48.80 -12.12
N ASP A 235 -30.50 49.13 -11.69
CA ASP A 235 -30.15 50.50 -11.27
C ASP A 235 -29.10 51.20 -12.17
N THR A 236 -28.46 50.50 -13.12
CA THR A 236 -27.21 50.99 -13.76
C THR A 236 -27.18 51.03 -15.29
N LEU A 237 -27.99 50.23 -15.99
CA LEU A 237 -27.90 50.04 -17.44
C LEU A 237 -28.82 50.96 -18.24
N GLN A 238 -28.29 51.53 -19.33
CA GLN A 238 -28.97 52.38 -20.29
C GLN A 238 -29.34 51.56 -21.53
N PHE A 239 -30.59 51.69 -21.98
CA PHE A 239 -31.08 51.13 -23.23
C PHE A 239 -31.36 52.23 -24.24
N THR A 240 -30.92 52.05 -25.48
CA THR A 240 -31.19 52.97 -26.60
C THR A 240 -32.68 53.06 -26.94
N HIS A 241 -33.46 52.01 -26.63
CA HIS A 241 -34.93 52.01 -26.72
C HIS A 241 -35.56 51.51 -25.40
N ARG A 242 -36.59 52.21 -24.90
CA ARG A 242 -37.20 51.95 -23.58
C ARG A 242 -37.93 50.59 -23.46
N SER A 243 -38.20 49.89 -24.57
CA SER A 243 -38.93 48.61 -24.59
C SER A 243 -38.10 47.35 -24.33
N ASP A 244 -36.76 47.46 -24.34
CA ASP A 244 -35.91 46.28 -24.50
C ASP A 244 -35.41 45.68 -23.17
N ALA A 245 -35.59 46.38 -22.05
CA ALA A 245 -35.14 45.93 -20.72
C ALA A 245 -35.81 44.62 -20.29
N ASP A 246 -37.14 44.52 -20.43
CA ASP A 246 -37.89 43.30 -20.11
C ASP A 246 -37.50 42.14 -21.04
N ALA A 247 -37.21 42.42 -22.31
CA ALA A 247 -36.77 41.41 -23.26
C ALA A 247 -35.40 40.85 -22.86
N VAL A 248 -34.45 41.69 -22.47
CA VAL A 248 -33.12 41.29 -22.02
C VAL A 248 -33.17 40.48 -20.72
N LEU A 249 -33.94 40.92 -19.72
CA LEU A 249 -34.09 40.20 -18.45
C LEU A 249 -34.74 38.82 -18.65
N ASN A 250 -35.82 38.74 -19.44
CA ASN A 250 -36.47 37.46 -19.73
C ASN A 250 -35.56 36.53 -20.53
N LEU A 251 -34.76 37.06 -21.47
CA LEU A 251 -33.84 36.24 -22.25
C LEU A 251 -32.70 35.72 -21.38
N GLN A 252 -32.09 36.53 -20.52
CA GLN A 252 -31.06 36.06 -19.59
C GLN A 252 -31.59 34.97 -18.67
N LYS A 253 -32.79 35.14 -18.09
CA LYS A 253 -33.40 34.13 -17.22
C LYS A 253 -33.55 32.80 -17.96
N ARG A 254 -34.11 32.85 -19.17
CA ARG A 254 -34.31 31.66 -20.00
C ARG A 254 -33.00 30.96 -20.35
N VAL A 255 -31.98 31.73 -20.74
CA VAL A 255 -30.66 31.22 -21.12
C VAL A 255 -29.97 30.56 -19.95
N PHE A 256 -29.94 31.23 -18.81
CA PHE A 256 -29.33 30.70 -17.60
C PHE A 256 -30.02 29.39 -17.18
N GLU A 257 -31.35 29.39 -17.07
CA GLU A 257 -32.09 28.18 -16.65
C GLU A 257 -31.93 27.01 -17.63
N GLU A 258 -31.88 27.25 -18.95
CA GLU A 258 -31.69 26.20 -19.96
C GLU A 258 -30.28 25.60 -19.88
N LYS A 259 -29.27 26.46 -19.66
CA LYS A 259 -27.87 26.06 -19.51
C LYS A 259 -27.62 25.34 -18.18
N ALA A 260 -28.09 25.89 -17.07
CA ALA A 260 -27.92 25.30 -15.76
C ALA A 260 -28.58 23.91 -15.65
N ARG A 261 -29.76 23.72 -16.26
CA ARG A 261 -30.46 22.42 -16.31
C ARG A 261 -29.74 21.33 -17.09
N SER A 262 -28.90 21.69 -18.07
CA SER A 262 -28.22 20.73 -18.96
C SER A 262 -26.71 20.61 -18.71
N CYS A 263 -26.16 21.47 -17.85
CA CYS A 263 -24.74 21.51 -17.56
C CYS A 263 -24.34 20.39 -16.59
N LYS A 264 -23.50 19.47 -17.07
CA LYS A 264 -22.90 18.40 -16.27
C LYS A 264 -21.52 18.73 -15.73
N ALA A 265 -20.81 19.62 -16.42
CA ALA A 265 -19.46 20.02 -16.08
C ALA A 265 -19.34 21.54 -16.22
N LEU A 266 -18.94 22.21 -15.13
CA LEU A 266 -18.76 23.65 -15.09
C LEU A 266 -17.31 24.00 -14.77
N LYS A 267 -16.71 24.86 -15.60
CA LYS A 267 -15.36 25.39 -15.41
C LYS A 267 -15.41 26.90 -15.14
N LEU A 268 -14.92 27.28 -13.96
CA LEU A 268 -14.76 28.64 -13.47
C LEU A 268 -13.27 28.97 -13.45
N ALA A 269 -12.79 29.75 -14.42
CA ALA A 269 -11.37 30.12 -14.50
C ALA A 269 -11.16 31.64 -14.50
N HIS A 270 -10.02 32.08 -13.97
CA HIS A 270 -9.54 33.47 -13.93
C HIS A 270 -10.57 34.46 -13.35
N LEU A 271 -11.28 34.05 -12.29
CA LEU A 271 -12.29 34.88 -11.64
C LEU A 271 -11.69 35.69 -10.49
N SER A 272 -12.16 36.92 -10.32
CA SER A 272 -11.96 37.66 -9.08
C SER A 272 -12.69 36.97 -7.91
N ALA A 273 -12.31 37.28 -6.67
CA ALA A 273 -12.98 36.75 -5.49
C ALA A 273 -14.50 37.00 -5.51
N GLU A 274 -14.94 38.16 -5.98
CA GLU A 274 -16.37 38.47 -6.11
C GLU A 274 -17.04 37.68 -7.25
N GLY A 275 -16.38 37.53 -8.40
CA GLY A 275 -16.87 36.71 -9.49
C GLY A 275 -17.03 35.24 -9.08
N LEU A 276 -16.06 34.70 -8.33
CA LEU A 276 -16.13 33.34 -7.81
C LEU A 276 -17.25 33.17 -6.77
N ARG A 277 -17.46 34.15 -5.89
CA ARG A 277 -18.57 34.17 -4.93
C ARG A 277 -19.92 34.04 -5.63
N VAL A 278 -20.10 34.81 -6.70
CA VAL A 278 -21.31 34.79 -7.55
C VAL A 278 -21.47 33.43 -8.22
N GLY A 279 -20.40 32.90 -8.82
CA GLY A 279 -20.43 31.59 -9.48
C GLY A 279 -20.74 30.43 -8.53
N LEU A 280 -20.18 30.45 -7.32
CA LEU A 280 -20.44 29.41 -6.31
C LEU A 280 -21.88 29.46 -5.79
N LYS A 281 -22.46 30.66 -5.61
CA LYS A 281 -23.86 30.82 -5.19
C LYS A 281 -24.86 30.38 -6.25
N SER A 282 -24.52 30.47 -7.52
CA SER A 282 -25.42 30.07 -8.60
C SER A 282 -25.47 28.55 -8.81
N LEU A 283 -24.57 27.76 -8.18
CA LEU A 283 -24.49 26.31 -8.35
C LEU A 283 -25.74 25.56 -7.89
N ASP A 284 -26.54 26.11 -6.98
CA ASP A 284 -27.80 25.50 -6.55
C ASP A 284 -28.75 25.28 -7.74
N GLU A 285 -28.74 26.17 -8.72
CA GLU A 285 -29.55 26.13 -9.94
C GLU A 285 -29.08 25.09 -10.98
N TYR A 286 -27.97 24.38 -10.72
CA TYR A 286 -27.42 23.34 -11.59
C TYR A 286 -27.76 21.93 -11.05
N PRO A 287 -28.92 21.34 -11.40
CA PRO A 287 -29.37 20.07 -10.82
C PRO A 287 -28.61 18.84 -11.34
N GLN A 288 -27.94 18.94 -12.49
CA GLN A 288 -27.21 17.83 -13.13
C GLN A 288 -25.69 17.97 -13.03
N LEU A 289 -25.19 18.87 -12.18
CA LEU A 289 -23.75 19.12 -12.09
C LEU A 289 -23.05 17.92 -11.44
N GLU A 290 -22.19 17.26 -12.22
CA GLU A 290 -21.39 16.11 -11.81
C GLU A 290 -19.91 16.50 -11.64
N SER A 291 -19.45 17.57 -12.30
CA SER A 291 -18.06 18.00 -12.31
C SER A 291 -17.93 19.51 -12.14
N LEU A 292 -17.10 19.95 -11.20
CA LEU A 292 -16.77 21.36 -10.98
C LEU A 292 -15.26 21.57 -11.04
N ALA A 293 -14.83 22.52 -11.87
CA ALA A 293 -13.43 22.94 -11.95
C ALA A 293 -13.31 24.44 -11.63
N ILE A 294 -12.53 24.77 -10.62
CA ILE A 294 -12.14 26.15 -10.26
C ILE A 294 -10.64 26.25 -10.51
N LEU A 295 -10.24 27.06 -11.48
CA LEU A 295 -8.84 27.18 -11.89
C LEU A 295 -8.37 28.63 -11.78
N GLU A 296 -7.13 28.83 -11.35
CA GLU A 296 -6.45 30.14 -11.39
C GLU A 296 -7.31 31.28 -10.80
N SER A 297 -7.99 31.00 -9.69
CA SER A 297 -8.90 31.93 -9.01
C SER A 297 -8.69 31.78 -7.51
N ASP A 298 -8.41 32.87 -6.80
CA ASP A 298 -8.23 32.82 -5.34
C ASP A 298 -9.53 32.38 -4.66
N LEU A 299 -9.52 31.13 -4.18
CA LEU A 299 -10.67 30.47 -3.60
C LEU A 299 -10.80 30.77 -2.10
N MET A 300 -9.72 31.16 -1.42
CA MET A 300 -9.70 31.27 0.03
C MET A 300 -10.80 32.20 0.60
N PRO A 301 -11.08 33.37 0.01
CA PRO A 301 -12.19 34.23 0.47
C PRO A 301 -13.57 33.56 0.39
N ASN A 302 -13.74 32.58 -0.48
CA ASN A 302 -15.01 31.91 -0.75
C ASN A 302 -15.00 30.42 -0.37
N PHE A 303 -13.97 29.96 0.34
CA PHE A 303 -13.75 28.53 0.56
C PHE A 303 -14.90 27.86 1.32
N GLN A 304 -15.50 28.57 2.28
CA GLN A 304 -16.69 28.09 3.01
C GLN A 304 -17.90 27.84 2.10
N LEU A 305 -18.07 28.62 1.04
CA LEU A 305 -19.14 28.39 0.06
C LEU A 305 -18.88 27.10 -0.73
N LEU A 306 -17.62 26.81 -1.06
CA LEU A 306 -17.28 25.54 -1.71
C LEU A 306 -17.58 24.34 -0.79
N LEU A 307 -17.27 24.43 0.50
CA LEU A 307 -17.60 23.36 1.45
C LEU A 307 -19.12 23.12 1.55
N GLN A 308 -19.92 24.20 1.51
CA GLN A 308 -21.39 24.10 1.45
C GLN A 308 -21.87 23.41 0.16
N VAL A 309 -21.23 23.70 -0.97
CA VAL A 309 -21.51 23.05 -2.25
C VAL A 309 -21.18 21.55 -2.19
N LEU A 310 -20.02 21.18 -1.62
CA LEU A 310 -19.65 19.76 -1.45
C LEU A 310 -20.61 19.00 -0.52
N ALA A 311 -21.19 19.67 0.47
CA ALA A 311 -22.17 19.07 1.36
C ALA A 311 -23.57 18.92 0.75
N SER A 312 -23.92 19.74 -0.25
CA SER A 312 -25.26 19.81 -0.85
C SER A 312 -25.38 19.15 -2.24
N LYS A 313 -24.27 19.00 -2.96
CA LYS A 313 -24.22 18.46 -4.33
C LYS A 313 -23.43 17.15 -4.38
N ALA A 314 -23.99 16.16 -5.06
CA ALA A 314 -23.36 14.88 -5.35
C ALA A 314 -22.35 14.98 -6.53
N LEU A 315 -21.23 15.67 -6.31
CA LEU A 315 -20.18 15.79 -7.33
C LEU A 315 -19.40 14.48 -7.48
N ALA A 316 -19.11 14.11 -8.72
CA ALA A 316 -18.20 13.02 -9.08
C ALA A 316 -16.76 13.51 -9.28
N ALA A 317 -16.56 14.75 -9.71
CA ALA A 317 -15.24 15.34 -9.90
C ALA A 317 -15.15 16.78 -9.38
N LEU A 318 -14.06 17.09 -8.68
CA LEU A 318 -13.72 18.42 -8.19
C LEU A 318 -12.28 18.73 -8.56
N HIS A 319 -12.02 19.84 -9.26
CA HIS A 319 -10.67 20.27 -9.63
C HIS A 319 -10.44 21.68 -9.11
N LEU A 320 -9.43 21.86 -8.28
CA LEU A 320 -9.07 23.09 -7.58
C LEU A 320 -7.60 23.42 -7.88
N ASP A 321 -7.32 23.76 -9.13
CA ASP A 321 -5.94 23.94 -9.58
C ASP A 321 -5.53 25.41 -9.49
N HIS A 322 -4.38 25.69 -8.87
CA HIS A 322 -3.85 27.05 -8.70
C HIS A 322 -4.85 28.03 -8.04
N VAL A 323 -5.57 27.58 -7.02
CA VAL A 323 -6.61 28.37 -6.35
C VAL A 323 -6.15 28.98 -5.01
N GLY A 324 -4.87 28.83 -4.68
CA GLY A 324 -4.29 29.40 -3.46
C GLY A 324 -4.72 28.68 -2.18
N LEU A 325 -5.02 27.38 -2.22
CA LEU A 325 -5.38 26.62 -1.03
C LEU A 325 -4.22 26.63 -0.02
N THR A 326 -4.52 27.14 1.18
CA THR A 326 -3.60 27.10 2.31
C THR A 326 -3.68 25.75 3.02
N SER A 327 -2.73 25.52 3.92
CA SER A 327 -2.70 24.34 4.78
C SER A 327 -4.00 24.09 5.53
N GLU A 328 -4.59 25.17 6.05
CA GLU A 328 -5.85 25.14 6.79
C GLU A 328 -7.05 24.85 5.87
N GLY A 329 -7.06 25.42 4.66
CA GLY A 329 -8.07 25.12 3.65
C GLY A 329 -8.12 23.63 3.32
N ILE A 330 -6.96 22.97 3.23
CA ILE A 330 -6.91 21.53 2.90
C ILE A 330 -7.33 20.66 4.07
N ARG A 331 -7.02 21.04 5.32
CA ARG A 331 -7.56 20.31 6.49
C ARG A 331 -9.08 20.31 6.47
N GLN A 332 -9.68 21.48 6.24
CA GLN A 332 -11.15 21.61 6.11
C GLN A 332 -11.70 20.85 4.90
N LEU A 333 -10.98 20.84 3.76
CA LEU A 333 -11.36 20.01 2.61
C LEU A 333 -11.34 18.52 2.97
N THR A 334 -10.31 18.09 3.68
CA THR A 334 -10.11 16.70 4.11
C THR A 334 -11.24 16.23 5.04
N GLU A 335 -11.69 17.08 5.96
CA GLU A 335 -12.88 16.81 6.79
C GLU A 335 -14.17 16.73 5.98
N ALA A 336 -14.32 17.55 4.94
CA ALA A 336 -15.47 17.49 4.05
C ALA A 336 -15.45 16.22 3.20
N LEU A 337 -14.28 15.82 2.68
CA LEU A 337 -14.09 14.60 1.89
C LEU A 337 -14.47 13.34 2.67
N ALA A 338 -14.18 13.30 3.98
CA ALA A 338 -14.59 12.19 4.84
C ALA A 338 -16.13 11.99 4.90
N LYS A 339 -16.91 13.00 4.52
CA LYS A 339 -18.39 12.96 4.52
C LYS A 339 -18.97 12.77 3.11
N THR A 340 -18.16 12.87 2.06
CA THR A 340 -18.61 12.69 0.68
C THR A 340 -18.42 11.25 0.24
N GLU A 341 -19.42 10.64 -0.39
CA GLU A 341 -19.31 9.28 -0.94
C GLU A 341 -19.40 9.25 -2.48
N THR A 342 -19.57 10.40 -3.13
CA THR A 342 -19.81 10.48 -4.58
C THR A 342 -18.56 10.84 -5.37
N LEU A 343 -17.58 11.47 -4.72
CA LEU A 343 -16.40 11.99 -5.39
C LEU A 343 -15.47 10.84 -5.80
N THR A 344 -15.08 10.82 -7.08
CA THR A 344 -14.15 9.84 -7.64
C THR A 344 -12.86 10.48 -8.13
N ARG A 345 -12.86 11.78 -8.42
CA ARG A 345 -11.70 12.50 -8.95
C ARG A 345 -11.48 13.84 -8.22
N LEU A 346 -10.27 14.05 -7.72
CA LEU A 346 -9.87 15.26 -7.01
C LEU A 346 -8.60 15.88 -7.63
N GLY A 347 -8.69 17.09 -8.14
CA GLY A 347 -7.55 17.88 -8.61
C GLY A 347 -7.16 18.94 -7.58
N LEU A 348 -5.90 18.97 -7.18
CA LEU A 348 -5.33 19.95 -6.24
C LEU A 348 -4.00 20.50 -6.77
N ARG A 349 -3.83 20.57 -8.09
CA ARG A 349 -2.55 20.94 -8.70
C ARG A 349 -2.18 22.38 -8.33
N GLY A 350 -0.91 22.66 -8.08
CA GLY A 350 -0.45 24.05 -8.00
C GLY A 350 -0.90 24.83 -6.76
N ASN A 351 -1.06 24.15 -5.62
CA ASN A 351 -1.41 24.75 -4.34
C ASN A 351 -0.22 24.70 -3.35
N GLN A 352 -0.41 25.19 -2.12
CA GLN A 352 0.62 25.20 -1.07
C GLN A 352 0.53 23.93 -0.19
N ILE A 353 0.50 22.75 -0.82
CA ILE A 353 0.42 21.47 -0.10
C ILE A 353 1.81 21.07 0.38
N THR A 354 1.98 21.02 1.70
CA THR A 354 3.18 20.51 2.36
C THR A 354 3.09 19.02 2.62
N GLU A 355 4.20 18.41 3.02
CA GLU A 355 4.29 16.97 3.29
C GLU A 355 3.36 16.51 4.42
N GLU A 356 3.30 17.25 5.53
CA GLU A 356 2.42 16.96 6.67
C GLU A 356 0.95 16.81 6.22
N ILE A 357 0.53 17.65 5.28
CA ILE A 357 -0.85 17.71 4.81
C ILE A 357 -1.11 16.62 3.78
N ALA A 358 -0.11 16.28 2.97
CA ALA A 358 -0.19 15.14 2.08
C ALA A 358 -0.42 13.83 2.85
N PHE A 359 0.22 13.66 4.02
CA PHE A 359 -0.05 12.52 4.92
C PHE A 359 -1.44 12.57 5.56
N ALA A 360 -1.90 13.75 5.99
CA ALA A 360 -3.24 13.91 6.52
C ALA A 360 -4.31 13.55 5.47
N LEU A 361 -4.10 13.97 4.22
CA LEU A 361 -4.95 13.65 3.09
C LEU A 361 -4.95 12.14 2.80
N LEU A 362 -3.77 11.50 2.78
CA LEU A 362 -3.63 10.05 2.61
C LEU A 362 -4.50 9.26 3.61
N LYS A 363 -4.48 9.67 4.89
CA LYS A 363 -5.23 8.98 5.95
C LYS A 363 -6.74 8.98 5.71
N VAL A 364 -7.30 10.07 5.17
CA VAL A 364 -8.72 10.13 4.82
C VAL A 364 -9.00 9.34 3.56
N LEU A 365 -8.16 9.47 2.54
CA LEU A 365 -8.34 8.80 1.26
C LEU A 365 -8.37 7.27 1.38
N GLN A 366 -7.57 6.66 2.27
CA GLN A 366 -7.60 5.21 2.51
C GLN A 366 -8.95 4.69 3.04
N THR A 367 -9.71 5.55 3.74
CA THR A 367 -11.06 5.22 4.23
C THR A 367 -12.15 5.56 3.22
N HIS A 368 -11.81 6.34 2.18
CA HIS A 368 -12.74 6.81 1.17
C HIS A 368 -13.01 5.71 0.14
N ARG A 369 -14.28 5.33 -0.02
CA ARG A 369 -14.64 4.12 -0.80
C ARG A 369 -14.69 4.30 -2.31
N THR A 370 -14.82 5.55 -2.79
CA THR A 370 -15.10 5.84 -4.20
C THR A 370 -13.99 6.60 -4.92
N MET A 371 -12.93 7.01 -4.23
CA MET A 371 -11.89 7.84 -4.84
C MET A 371 -11.03 6.98 -5.78
N THR A 372 -10.89 7.41 -7.05
CA THR A 372 -10.12 6.68 -8.07
C THR A 372 -8.99 7.50 -8.69
N GLU A 373 -9.04 8.83 -8.63
CA GLU A 373 -7.97 9.68 -9.18
C GLU A 373 -7.69 10.88 -8.27
N ILE A 374 -6.41 11.21 -8.12
CA ILE A 374 -5.96 12.42 -7.44
C ILE A 374 -4.83 13.10 -8.21
N ASP A 375 -4.88 14.42 -8.32
CA ASP A 375 -3.79 15.22 -8.89
C ASP A 375 -3.17 16.12 -7.81
N LEU A 376 -1.92 15.83 -7.45
CA LEU A 376 -1.11 16.59 -6.50
C LEU A 376 0.09 17.25 -7.19
N ALA A 377 0.10 17.36 -8.52
CA ALA A 377 1.21 17.96 -9.26
C ALA A 377 1.44 19.43 -8.88
N ASP A 378 2.65 19.93 -9.12
CA ASP A 378 3.03 21.33 -8.89
C ASP A 378 2.77 21.85 -7.46
N ASN A 379 2.79 20.98 -6.45
CA ASN A 379 2.75 21.34 -5.04
C ASN A 379 4.14 21.23 -4.38
N GLU A 380 4.29 21.73 -3.16
CA GLU A 380 5.51 21.67 -2.35
C GLU A 380 5.65 20.32 -1.62
N ILE A 381 5.50 19.20 -2.36
CA ILE A 381 5.59 17.84 -1.81
C ILE A 381 6.87 17.17 -2.31
N GLY A 382 7.69 16.70 -1.38
CA GLY A 382 8.85 15.90 -1.65
C GLY A 382 8.58 14.63 -2.45
N ARG A 383 9.55 14.19 -3.27
CA ARG A 383 9.44 12.94 -4.05
C ARG A 383 9.27 11.71 -3.17
N ALA A 384 9.91 11.70 -1.99
CA ALA A 384 9.73 10.64 -1.02
C ALA A 384 8.26 10.61 -0.56
N THR A 385 7.75 11.73 -0.07
CA THR A 385 6.37 11.84 0.42
C THR A 385 5.34 11.54 -0.68
N LEU A 386 5.57 11.94 -1.93
CA LEU A 386 4.72 11.55 -3.06
C LEU A 386 4.73 10.04 -3.31
N ALA A 387 5.89 9.38 -3.25
CA ALA A 387 5.98 7.93 -3.36
C ALA A 387 5.24 7.24 -2.21
N MET A 388 5.37 7.76 -1.00
CA MET A 388 4.67 7.26 0.18
C MET A 388 3.15 7.39 0.03
N VAL A 389 2.65 8.56 -0.37
CA VAL A 389 1.23 8.79 -0.64
C VAL A 389 0.73 7.83 -1.73
N ARG A 390 1.46 7.69 -2.83
CA ARG A 390 1.07 6.81 -3.93
C ARG A 390 1.06 5.34 -3.52
N ALA A 391 2.04 4.88 -2.75
CA ALA A 391 2.07 3.51 -2.23
C ALA A 391 0.96 3.26 -1.20
N GLY A 392 0.66 4.26 -0.37
CA GLY A 392 -0.37 4.17 0.67
C GLY A 392 -1.79 4.07 0.13
N LEU A 393 -2.06 4.59 -1.07
CA LEU A 393 -3.41 4.56 -1.68
C LEU A 393 -3.79 3.21 -2.28
N ASP A 394 -2.82 2.31 -2.52
CA ASP A 394 -2.99 0.96 -3.09
C ASP A 394 -4.01 0.90 -4.26
N LYS A 395 -4.57 -0.26 -4.62
CA LYS A 395 -5.48 -0.48 -5.78
C LYS A 395 -6.74 0.42 -5.88
N GLN A 396 -7.00 1.34 -4.95
CA GLN A 396 -8.15 2.26 -5.01
C GLN A 396 -7.95 3.40 -6.02
N VAL A 397 -6.75 4.00 -6.06
CA VAL A 397 -6.49 5.17 -6.90
C VAL A 397 -5.66 4.77 -8.11
N THR A 398 -6.32 4.64 -9.26
CA THR A 398 -5.73 4.23 -10.53
C THR A 398 -4.82 5.29 -11.16
N CYS A 399 -4.90 6.55 -10.73
CA CYS A 399 -4.07 7.63 -11.26
C CYS A 399 -3.79 8.70 -10.20
N CYS A 400 -2.60 8.65 -9.57
CA CYS A 400 -1.94 9.87 -9.11
C CYS A 400 -1.20 10.45 -10.32
N LYS A 401 -1.56 11.63 -10.82
CA LYS A 401 -0.87 12.30 -11.93
C LYS A 401 0.49 12.88 -11.51
N CYS A 402 1.30 12.05 -10.88
CA CYS A 402 2.62 12.35 -10.36
C CYS A 402 3.64 11.36 -10.96
N HIS A 403 3.77 11.35 -12.29
CA HIS A 403 4.76 10.51 -12.98
C HIS A 403 6.15 11.15 -12.91
N HIS A 404 6.99 10.60 -12.04
CA HIS A 404 8.40 10.93 -11.95
C HIS A 404 9.19 9.62 -11.77
N PRO A 405 10.25 9.35 -12.55
CA PRO A 405 10.99 8.07 -12.49
C PRO A 405 11.48 7.69 -11.10
N ASP A 406 11.86 8.68 -10.28
CA ASP A 406 12.27 8.49 -8.89
C ASP A 406 11.11 8.07 -7.98
N VAL A 407 9.91 8.62 -8.20
CA VAL A 407 8.69 8.24 -7.46
C VAL A 407 8.27 6.83 -7.87
N ASP A 408 8.29 6.53 -9.17
CA ASP A 408 8.00 5.19 -9.68
C ASP A 408 8.95 4.13 -9.11
N PHE A 409 10.25 4.46 -9.05
CA PHE A 409 11.26 3.60 -8.46
C PHE A 409 11.00 3.37 -6.96
N LEU A 410 10.81 4.44 -6.18
CA LEU A 410 10.51 4.34 -4.74
C LEU A 410 9.26 3.48 -4.51
N VAL A 411 8.15 3.75 -5.20
CA VAL A 411 6.91 2.97 -5.08
C VAL A 411 7.14 1.49 -5.40
N SER A 412 7.94 1.18 -6.43
CA SER A 412 8.24 -0.21 -6.83
C SER A 412 9.11 -0.98 -5.82
N ARG A 413 9.84 -0.27 -4.95
CA ARG A 413 10.72 -0.86 -3.92
C ARG A 413 10.17 -0.72 -2.51
N MET A 414 9.06 0.00 -2.32
CA MET A 414 8.42 0.08 -1.01
C MET A 414 7.89 -1.29 -0.58
N LYS A 415 8.22 -1.67 0.65
CA LYS A 415 7.85 -2.99 1.19
C LYS A 415 6.34 -3.13 1.24
N ALA A 416 5.80 -4.19 0.63
CA ALA A 416 4.36 -4.48 0.65
C ALA A 416 3.84 -4.59 2.09
N GLY A 417 2.71 -3.93 2.38
CA GLY A 417 2.09 -3.96 3.71
C GLY A 417 2.72 -3.03 4.75
N SER A 418 3.73 -2.22 4.41
CA SER A 418 4.36 -1.23 5.31
C SER A 418 3.49 0.01 5.61
N GLN A 419 2.20 0.00 5.23
CA GLN A 419 1.28 1.13 5.39
C GLN A 419 1.23 1.66 6.83
N LYS A 420 1.33 0.78 7.83
CA LYS A 420 1.33 1.20 9.24
C LYS A 420 2.59 1.99 9.61
N GLU A 421 3.78 1.47 9.29
CA GLU A 421 5.07 2.15 9.54
C GLU A 421 5.12 3.50 8.81
N LEU A 422 4.55 3.55 7.61
CA LEU A 422 4.42 4.75 6.80
C LEU A 422 3.55 5.82 7.45
N LEU A 423 2.37 5.41 7.96
CA LEU A 423 1.33 6.31 8.47
C LEU A 423 1.56 6.75 9.92
N GLU A 424 2.09 5.86 10.75
CA GLU A 424 2.26 6.11 12.18
C GLU A 424 3.66 6.63 12.50
N GLU A 425 4.68 6.17 11.78
CA GLU A 425 6.07 6.41 12.13
C GLU A 425 6.85 7.19 11.06
N GLY A 426 6.28 7.42 9.88
CA GLY A 426 6.93 8.15 8.79
C GLY A 426 8.22 7.48 8.29
N ILE A 427 8.33 6.15 8.42
CA ILE A 427 9.53 5.41 8.02
C ILE A 427 9.49 5.11 6.52
N LEU A 428 10.55 5.48 5.80
CA LEU A 428 10.76 5.03 4.44
C LEU A 428 11.40 3.63 4.46
N SER A 429 10.59 2.60 4.20
CA SER A 429 11.02 1.20 4.14
C SER A 429 11.15 0.73 2.69
N LEU A 430 12.38 0.51 2.22
CA LEU A 430 12.69 0.02 0.88
C LEU A 430 13.29 -1.39 0.93
N GLU A 431 12.80 -2.29 0.09
CA GLU A 431 13.38 -3.61 -0.16
C GLU A 431 13.95 -3.60 -1.57
N LEU A 432 15.29 -3.63 -1.70
CA LEU A 432 15.93 -3.65 -3.01
C LEU A 432 16.03 -5.09 -3.51
N GLU A 433 15.90 -5.26 -4.82
CA GLU A 433 15.85 -6.60 -5.43
C GLU A 433 17.12 -6.92 -6.21
N SER A 434 17.96 -5.92 -6.51
CA SER A 434 19.20 -6.11 -7.24
C SER A 434 20.28 -5.11 -6.88
N LYS A 435 21.52 -5.38 -7.31
CA LYS A 435 22.66 -4.49 -7.13
C LYS A 435 22.48 -3.17 -7.90
N GLU A 436 21.85 -3.20 -9.08
CA GLU A 436 21.60 -1.99 -9.89
C GLU A 436 20.67 -0.99 -9.20
N ASP A 437 19.80 -1.46 -8.31
CA ASP A 437 18.95 -0.57 -7.50
C ASP A 437 19.81 0.33 -6.58
N LEU A 438 20.93 -0.17 -6.07
CA LEU A 438 21.86 0.59 -5.21
C LEU A 438 22.52 1.73 -5.97
N GLU A 439 22.86 1.53 -7.25
CA GLU A 439 23.50 2.54 -8.10
C GLU A 439 22.62 3.79 -8.28
N ARG A 440 21.30 3.62 -8.17
CA ARG A 440 20.32 4.71 -8.30
C ARG A 440 20.19 5.53 -7.02
N LEU A 441 20.43 4.93 -5.85
CA LEU A 441 20.20 5.57 -4.55
C LEU A 441 21.00 6.87 -4.34
N PRO A 442 22.29 6.98 -4.70
CA PRO A 442 23.03 8.24 -4.58
C PRO A 442 22.33 9.38 -5.30
N THR A 443 21.94 9.16 -6.56
CA THR A 443 21.27 10.19 -7.36
C THR A 443 19.89 10.53 -6.81
N LEU A 444 19.18 9.53 -6.28
CA LEU A 444 17.87 9.70 -5.67
C LEU A 444 17.94 10.54 -4.40
N PHE A 445 18.90 10.24 -3.51
CA PHE A 445 19.06 10.91 -2.22
C PHE A 445 19.81 12.25 -2.30
N SER A 446 20.57 12.49 -3.39
CA SER A 446 21.20 13.78 -3.66
C SER A 446 20.25 14.84 -4.20
N ARG A 447 19.12 14.43 -4.79
CA ARG A 447 18.12 15.33 -5.37
C ARG A 447 17.14 15.77 -4.30
N ASP A 448 16.44 16.88 -4.56
CA ASP A 448 15.44 17.44 -3.66
C ASP A 448 14.29 16.44 -3.45
N LEU A 449 14.42 15.61 -2.41
CA LEU A 449 13.43 14.66 -1.95
C LEU A 449 12.32 15.35 -1.15
N GLY A 450 12.42 16.65 -0.89
CA GLY A 450 11.59 17.41 0.04
C GLY A 450 12.25 17.56 1.42
N GLU A 451 11.46 17.42 2.49
CA GLU A 451 11.99 17.41 3.85
C GLU A 451 13.00 16.28 4.06
N PRO A 452 14.01 16.47 4.92
CA PRO A 452 15.04 15.46 5.14
C PRO A 452 14.45 14.19 5.75
N ILE A 453 14.67 13.05 5.10
CA ILE A 453 14.29 11.73 5.62
C ILE A 453 14.92 11.53 7.00
N GLN A 454 14.08 11.39 8.03
CA GLN A 454 14.53 11.17 9.41
C GLN A 454 14.61 9.69 9.78
N ARG A 455 13.87 8.81 9.10
CA ARG A 455 13.82 7.37 9.42
C ARG A 455 13.86 6.55 8.15
N LEU A 456 14.87 5.70 8.03
CA LEU A 456 15.12 4.90 6.83
C LEU A 456 15.38 3.44 7.17
N ARG A 457 14.73 2.53 6.44
CA ARG A 457 15.02 1.11 6.46
C ARG A 457 15.33 0.62 5.05
N LEU A 458 16.49 0.00 4.87
CA LEU A 458 16.93 -0.59 3.61
C LEU A 458 17.13 -2.10 3.80
N GLY A 459 16.28 -2.88 3.13
CA GLY A 459 16.45 -4.32 2.94
C GLY A 459 17.37 -4.58 1.76
N LEU A 460 18.56 -5.11 2.03
CA LEU A 460 19.63 -5.33 1.06
C LEU A 460 20.16 -6.77 1.12
N ALA A 461 19.42 -7.70 1.73
CA ALA A 461 19.93 -9.04 2.00
C ALA A 461 20.12 -9.85 0.70
N GLN A 462 21.25 -10.56 0.60
CA GLN A 462 21.53 -11.49 -0.51
C GLN A 462 21.60 -10.84 -1.91
N LEU A 463 22.05 -9.58 -2.00
CA LEU A 463 22.18 -8.85 -3.27
C LEU A 463 23.59 -8.90 -3.87
N GLU A 464 24.54 -9.57 -3.21
CA GLU A 464 25.95 -9.63 -3.60
C GLU A 464 26.57 -8.23 -3.80
N CYS A 465 26.23 -7.27 -2.93
CA CYS A 465 26.67 -5.88 -3.06
C CYS A 465 28.19 -5.72 -3.26
N GLY A 466 28.98 -6.52 -2.54
CA GLY A 466 30.43 -6.38 -2.48
C GLY A 466 30.86 -4.98 -2.03
N LYS A 467 32.11 -4.61 -2.34
CA LYS A 467 32.64 -3.26 -2.04
C LYS A 467 31.91 -2.15 -2.80
N GLU A 468 31.71 -2.32 -4.10
CA GLU A 468 31.13 -1.31 -4.98
C GLU A 468 29.68 -0.95 -4.59
N GLY A 469 28.86 -1.94 -4.25
CA GLY A 469 27.52 -1.69 -3.71
C GLY A 469 27.55 -0.91 -2.40
N CYS A 470 28.53 -1.17 -1.53
CA CYS A 470 28.76 -0.39 -0.32
C CYS A 470 29.23 1.05 -0.59
N GLU A 471 29.97 1.31 -1.67
CA GLU A 471 30.35 2.68 -2.09
C GLU A 471 29.11 3.49 -2.50
N HIS A 472 28.20 2.89 -3.27
CA HIS A 472 26.93 3.53 -3.61
C HIS A 472 26.06 3.75 -2.37
N LEU A 473 25.94 2.76 -1.49
CA LEU A 473 25.21 2.90 -0.23
C LEU A 473 25.80 4.03 0.63
N ALA A 474 27.12 4.08 0.75
CA ALA A 474 27.83 5.10 1.50
C ALA A 474 27.58 6.49 0.94
N SER A 475 27.67 6.66 -0.38
CA SER A 475 27.34 7.90 -1.05
C SER A 475 25.90 8.31 -0.81
N ALA A 476 24.95 7.38 -0.92
CA ALA A 476 23.52 7.63 -0.73
C ALA A 476 23.21 8.11 0.69
N LEU A 477 23.64 7.36 1.70
CA LEU A 477 23.43 7.71 3.11
C LEU A 477 24.19 8.97 3.51
N GLY A 478 25.32 9.27 2.86
CA GLY A 478 26.08 10.50 3.08
C GLY A 478 25.32 11.79 2.75
N HIS A 479 24.22 11.70 1.98
CA HIS A 479 23.31 12.82 1.73
C HIS A 479 22.24 12.98 2.83
N LEU A 480 21.98 11.95 3.65
CA LEU A 480 20.90 11.90 4.63
C LEU A 480 21.37 12.22 6.06
N THR A 481 22.11 13.32 6.22
CA THR A 481 22.77 13.69 7.50
C THR A 481 21.84 13.99 8.68
N GLN A 482 20.54 14.14 8.42
CA GLN A 482 19.51 14.42 9.43
C GLN A 482 18.77 13.15 9.90
N LEU A 483 19.22 11.95 9.48
CA LEU A 483 18.64 10.69 9.95
C LEU A 483 18.73 10.56 11.47
N ARG A 484 17.59 10.22 12.07
CA ARG A 484 17.40 9.85 13.48
C ARG A 484 17.37 8.33 13.66
N GLU A 485 16.82 7.62 12.67
CA GLU A 485 16.72 6.16 12.71
C GLU A 485 17.20 5.55 11.39
N LEU A 486 18.09 4.56 11.51
CA LEU A 486 18.61 3.84 10.36
C LEU A 486 18.60 2.33 10.60
N SER A 487 17.99 1.59 9.69
CA SER A 487 18.03 0.13 9.66
C SER A 487 18.60 -0.35 8.33
N LEU A 488 19.71 -1.09 8.37
CA LEU A 488 20.41 -1.64 7.22
C LEU A 488 20.48 -3.16 7.33
N ASP A 489 19.83 -3.88 6.41
CA ASP A 489 19.98 -5.33 6.32
C ASP A 489 20.94 -5.71 5.19
N LEU A 490 22.23 -5.82 5.52
CA LEU A 490 23.31 -6.17 4.60
C LEU A 490 23.69 -7.65 4.70
N LYS A 491 22.81 -8.52 5.20
CA LYS A 491 23.11 -9.95 5.35
C LYS A 491 23.53 -10.62 4.03
N ALA A 492 24.60 -11.41 4.10
CA ALA A 492 25.07 -12.27 3.02
C ALA A 492 25.35 -11.51 1.70
N ASN A 493 26.10 -10.40 1.78
CA ASN A 493 26.46 -9.56 0.63
C ASN A 493 27.92 -9.62 0.22
N ASN A 494 28.73 -10.47 0.88
CA ASN A 494 30.15 -10.63 0.59
C ASN A 494 30.92 -9.28 0.59
N ILE A 495 30.60 -8.38 1.51
CA ILE A 495 31.17 -7.02 1.51
C ILE A 495 32.64 -6.99 1.96
N GLY A 496 33.07 -7.94 2.79
CA GLY A 496 34.44 -8.00 3.34
C GLY A 496 34.82 -6.76 4.16
N ASP A 497 36.11 -6.66 4.48
CA ASP A 497 36.66 -5.54 5.27
C ASP A 497 36.59 -4.20 4.52
N ASP A 498 36.91 -4.22 3.22
CA ASP A 498 36.82 -3.05 2.33
C ASP A 498 35.39 -2.49 2.24
N GLY A 499 34.38 -3.35 2.03
CA GLY A 499 32.99 -2.90 1.96
C GLY A 499 32.50 -2.40 3.32
N CYS A 500 32.95 -3.02 4.41
CA CYS A 500 32.69 -2.53 5.77
C CYS A 500 33.27 -1.12 5.99
N GLN A 501 34.49 -0.87 5.48
CA GLN A 501 35.12 0.45 5.52
C GLN A 501 34.26 1.52 4.82
N GLN A 502 33.68 1.19 3.66
CA GLN A 502 32.83 2.13 2.92
C GLN A 502 31.55 2.46 3.71
N VAL A 503 30.88 1.46 4.27
CA VAL A 503 29.68 1.66 5.10
C VAL A 503 30.01 2.45 6.37
N ALA A 504 31.16 2.18 6.99
CA ALA A 504 31.60 2.88 8.19
C ALA A 504 31.95 4.35 7.90
N ALA A 505 33.00 4.57 7.10
CA ALA A 505 33.60 5.88 6.90
C ALA A 505 32.75 6.79 5.99
N GLY A 506 32.13 6.22 4.95
CA GLY A 506 31.36 6.97 3.97
C GLY A 506 29.90 7.20 4.37
N ALA A 507 29.28 6.23 5.06
CA ALA A 507 27.89 6.30 5.52
C ALA A 507 27.79 6.74 6.98
N LEU A 508 28.09 5.85 7.94
CA LEU A 508 27.80 6.07 9.36
C LEU A 508 28.57 7.26 9.95
N GLY A 509 29.80 7.53 9.50
CA GLY A 509 30.61 8.64 9.97
C GLY A 509 29.98 10.03 9.79
N ARG A 510 28.95 10.17 8.94
CA ARG A 510 28.24 11.44 8.68
C ARG A 510 26.91 11.55 9.43
N LEU A 511 26.45 10.49 10.09
CA LEU A 511 25.11 10.38 10.66
C LEU A 511 25.09 10.62 12.19
N ALA A 512 25.77 11.67 12.65
CA ALA A 512 25.97 11.94 14.08
C ALA A 512 24.69 12.21 14.89
N GLN A 513 23.54 12.40 14.22
CA GLN A 513 22.23 12.64 14.83
C GLN A 513 21.42 11.35 15.08
N LEU A 514 21.96 10.18 14.73
CA LEU A 514 21.25 8.91 14.92
C LEU A 514 20.97 8.63 16.40
N GLU A 515 19.71 8.33 16.67
CA GLU A 515 19.19 7.88 17.96
C GLU A 515 18.94 6.37 17.96
N LYS A 516 18.63 5.79 16.79
CA LYS A 516 18.49 4.35 16.61
C LYS A 516 19.27 3.85 15.40
N LEU A 517 20.05 2.79 15.62
CA LEU A 517 20.81 2.13 14.56
C LEU A 517 20.60 0.62 14.65
N SER A 518 20.16 0.02 13.55
CA SER A 518 20.12 -1.43 13.38
C SER A 518 20.93 -1.81 12.16
N VAL A 519 21.98 -2.60 12.32
CA VAL A 519 22.80 -3.08 11.19
C VAL A 519 22.94 -4.59 11.26
N ASN A 520 22.46 -5.27 10.23
CA ASN A 520 22.67 -6.69 10.04
C ASN A 520 23.81 -6.91 9.04
N LEU A 521 24.96 -7.39 9.53
CA LEU A 521 26.15 -7.68 8.76
C LEU A 521 26.45 -9.19 8.75
N GLN A 522 25.47 -10.04 9.07
CA GLN A 522 25.65 -11.48 9.11
C GLN A 522 26.20 -12.04 7.79
N MET A 523 27.13 -13.02 7.88
CA MET A 523 27.68 -13.74 6.71
C MET A 523 28.33 -12.85 5.64
N ASN A 524 29.20 -11.91 6.03
CA ASN A 524 29.84 -10.97 5.11
C ASN A 524 31.36 -11.11 4.98
N HIS A 525 31.94 -12.13 5.63
CA HIS A 525 33.38 -12.35 5.68
C HIS A 525 34.17 -11.18 6.27
N ILE A 526 33.56 -10.40 7.18
CA ILE A 526 34.20 -9.29 7.87
C ILE A 526 35.22 -9.84 8.87
N GLY A 527 36.46 -9.38 8.77
CA GLY A 527 37.57 -9.65 9.67
C GLY A 527 37.78 -8.54 10.70
N LYS A 528 38.95 -8.57 11.34
CA LYS A 528 39.35 -7.57 12.35
C LYS A 528 39.50 -6.15 11.78
N GLU A 529 39.97 -6.01 10.54
CA GLU A 529 40.19 -4.70 9.90
C GLU A 529 38.86 -4.02 9.57
N GLY A 530 37.87 -4.78 9.06
CA GLY A 530 36.52 -4.27 8.86
C GLY A 530 35.85 -3.87 10.18
N CYS A 531 36.09 -4.62 11.26
CA CYS A 531 35.62 -4.24 12.61
C CYS A 531 36.28 -2.96 13.12
N GLU A 532 37.59 -2.77 12.89
CA GLU A 532 38.30 -1.54 13.23
C GLU A 532 37.67 -0.32 12.53
N HIS A 533 37.45 -0.42 11.21
CA HIS A 533 36.81 0.64 10.46
C HIS A 533 35.40 0.94 10.95
N PHE A 534 34.58 -0.09 11.17
CA PHE A 534 33.21 0.08 11.66
C PHE A 534 33.16 0.70 13.06
N ALA A 535 33.99 0.20 13.97
CA ALA A 535 34.12 0.70 15.33
C ALA A 535 34.50 2.18 15.37
N SER A 536 35.42 2.62 14.50
CA SER A 536 35.84 4.02 14.44
C SER A 536 34.65 4.96 14.20
N SER A 537 33.73 4.58 13.31
CA SER A 537 32.56 5.39 12.96
C SER A 537 31.41 5.24 13.96
N LEU A 538 31.14 4.01 14.42
CA LEU A 538 30.12 3.73 15.44
C LEU A 538 30.39 4.51 16.73
N GLY A 539 31.66 4.60 17.15
CA GLY A 539 32.05 5.32 18.36
C GLY A 539 31.81 6.83 18.33
N HIS A 540 31.48 7.40 17.17
CA HIS A 540 31.09 8.81 17.02
C HIS A 540 29.58 9.04 17.17
N LEU A 541 28.75 7.99 17.12
CA LEU A 541 27.30 8.07 17.19
C LEU A 541 26.79 8.17 18.64
N THR A 542 27.29 9.15 19.38
CA THR A 542 27.08 9.27 20.83
C THR A 542 25.65 9.63 21.25
N GLN A 543 24.76 9.94 20.29
CA GLN A 543 23.34 10.18 20.52
C GLN A 543 22.49 8.90 20.50
N LEU A 544 23.07 7.74 20.19
CA LEU A 544 22.35 6.48 20.12
C LEU A 544 21.72 6.11 21.47
N ARG A 545 20.41 5.85 21.42
CA ARG A 545 19.57 5.26 22.47
C ARG A 545 19.34 3.78 22.23
N GLU A 546 19.26 3.37 20.96
CA GLU A 546 19.06 1.98 20.58
C GLU A 546 20.09 1.54 19.54
N LEU A 547 20.77 0.43 19.81
CA LEU A 547 21.71 -0.18 18.88
C LEU A 547 21.41 -1.67 18.73
N SER A 548 21.23 -2.13 17.50
CA SER A 548 21.21 -3.54 17.14
C SER A 548 22.31 -3.81 16.14
N LEU A 549 23.21 -4.73 16.47
CA LEU A 549 24.35 -5.11 15.65
C LEU A 549 24.43 -6.62 15.53
N ASP A 550 24.20 -7.13 14.33
CA ASP A 550 24.39 -8.56 14.02
C ASP A 550 25.65 -8.75 13.18
N LEU A 551 26.65 -9.39 13.78
CA LEU A 551 27.92 -9.74 13.15
C LEU A 551 28.12 -11.26 13.09
N ASN A 552 27.06 -12.07 13.26
CA ASN A 552 27.15 -13.53 13.23
C ASN A 552 27.79 -14.05 11.94
N GLU A 553 28.48 -15.18 12.05
CA GLU A 553 29.10 -15.89 10.91
C GLU A 553 30.10 -15.02 10.14
N ASN A 554 30.84 -14.17 10.86
CA ASN A 554 31.97 -13.41 10.34
C ASN A 554 33.29 -13.91 10.97
N ARG A 555 34.41 -13.30 10.59
CA ARG A 555 35.77 -13.64 11.05
C ARG A 555 36.29 -12.58 12.02
N VAL A 556 35.43 -12.08 12.90
CA VAL A 556 35.71 -10.97 13.84
C VAL A 556 36.90 -11.30 14.74
N GLY A 557 36.88 -12.46 15.41
CA GLY A 557 37.89 -12.87 16.38
C GLY A 557 38.04 -11.90 17.56
N ASP A 558 39.05 -12.13 18.40
CA ASP A 558 39.28 -11.33 19.62
C ASP A 558 39.64 -9.86 19.30
N THR A 559 40.53 -9.63 18.34
CA THR A 559 40.93 -8.28 17.94
C THR A 559 39.78 -7.49 17.32
N GLY A 560 38.95 -8.11 16.47
CA GLY A 560 37.76 -7.43 15.93
C GLY A 560 36.77 -7.08 17.04
N CYS A 561 36.58 -8.00 18.00
CA CYS A 561 35.72 -7.77 19.17
C CYS A 561 36.26 -6.63 20.05
N GLN A 562 37.59 -6.54 20.23
CA GLN A 562 38.24 -5.43 20.93
C GLN A 562 37.89 -4.08 20.32
N HIS A 563 37.97 -3.94 19.00
CA HIS A 563 37.62 -2.71 18.31
C HIS A 563 36.14 -2.35 18.54
N MET A 564 35.24 -3.31 18.33
CA MET A 564 33.79 -3.10 18.54
C MET A 564 33.46 -2.73 19.99
N ALA A 565 34.06 -3.42 20.96
CA ALA A 565 33.92 -3.11 22.37
C ALA A 565 34.39 -1.68 22.69
N GLY A 566 35.53 -1.26 22.14
CA GLY A 566 36.03 0.11 22.27
C GLY A 566 35.06 1.18 21.76
N ALA A 567 34.31 0.89 20.69
CA ALA A 567 33.25 1.77 20.20
C ALA A 567 32.01 1.75 21.09
N LEU A 568 31.53 0.56 21.47
CA LEU A 568 30.38 0.40 22.36
C LEU A 568 30.58 1.14 23.69
N GLY A 569 31.78 1.10 24.26
CA GLY A 569 32.11 1.79 25.51
C GLY A 569 31.94 3.33 25.45
N ARG A 570 31.85 3.92 24.25
CA ARG A 570 31.60 5.36 24.07
C ARG A 570 30.10 5.71 24.03
N LEU A 571 29.23 4.72 23.88
CA LEU A 571 27.79 4.89 23.68
C LEU A 571 27.02 4.83 25.01
N ALA A 572 27.46 5.60 26.01
CA ALA A 572 26.95 5.53 27.38
C ALA A 572 25.46 5.91 27.56
N GLN A 573 24.81 6.45 26.52
CA GLN A 573 23.39 6.84 26.51
C GLN A 573 22.46 5.72 26.01
N LEU A 574 23.01 4.56 25.63
CA LEU A 574 22.20 3.43 25.17
C LEU A 574 21.24 2.94 26.26
N GLU A 575 19.98 2.83 25.88
CA GLU A 575 18.88 2.25 26.65
C GLU A 575 18.56 0.84 26.16
N LYS A 576 18.80 0.56 24.87
CA LYS A 576 18.64 -0.78 24.30
C LYS A 576 19.87 -1.18 23.49
N LEU A 577 20.35 -2.38 23.74
CA LEU A 577 21.47 -2.95 23.01
C LEU A 577 21.19 -4.39 22.61
N SER A 578 21.36 -4.70 21.33
CA SER A 578 21.42 -6.07 20.81
C SER A 578 22.75 -6.29 20.11
N VAL A 579 23.50 -7.30 20.53
CA VAL A 579 24.80 -7.66 19.94
C VAL A 579 24.84 -9.16 19.68
N ASN A 580 25.03 -9.54 18.42
CA ASN A 580 25.16 -10.95 18.02
C ASN A 580 26.55 -11.20 17.42
N LEU A 581 27.32 -12.10 18.04
CA LEU A 581 28.75 -12.31 17.77
C LEU A 581 29.15 -13.78 17.71
N LYS A 582 28.45 -14.64 16.96
CA LYS A 582 28.98 -15.97 16.59
C LYS A 582 30.14 -15.81 15.59
N SER A 583 31.32 -15.46 16.09
CA SER A 583 32.47 -15.06 15.26
C SER A 583 33.82 -15.45 15.87
N SER A 584 33.83 -16.56 16.62
CA SER A 584 35.02 -17.13 17.28
C SER A 584 35.70 -16.14 18.24
N ILE A 585 34.90 -15.46 19.06
CA ILE A 585 35.44 -14.63 20.14
C ILE A 585 35.92 -15.55 21.28
N GLY A 586 37.23 -15.62 21.47
CA GLY A 586 37.85 -16.32 22.59
C GLY A 586 37.74 -15.52 23.88
N LYS A 587 38.68 -15.80 24.79
CA LYS A 587 38.72 -15.19 26.13
C LYS A 587 38.96 -13.68 26.08
N GLU A 588 39.96 -13.24 25.33
CA GLU A 588 40.31 -11.81 25.21
C GLU A 588 39.16 -10.99 24.60
N GLY A 589 38.48 -11.54 23.58
CA GLY A 589 37.30 -10.91 22.98
C GLY A 589 36.17 -10.74 23.99
N CYS A 590 35.89 -11.76 24.81
CA CYS A 590 34.89 -11.69 25.88
C CYS A 590 35.28 -10.68 26.96
N GLU A 591 36.55 -10.61 27.36
CA GLU A 591 37.07 -9.62 28.31
C GLU A 591 36.84 -8.19 27.83
N HIS A 592 37.17 -7.91 26.56
CA HIS A 592 36.94 -6.59 25.97
C HIS A 592 35.46 -6.24 25.91
N LEU A 593 34.61 -7.15 25.44
CA LEU A 593 33.18 -6.95 25.37
C LEU A 593 32.58 -6.69 26.75
N ALA A 594 32.98 -7.48 27.75
CA ALA A 594 32.55 -7.32 29.13
C ALA A 594 32.94 -5.94 29.69
N SER A 595 34.18 -5.49 29.43
CA SER A 595 34.62 -4.16 29.85
C SER A 595 33.72 -3.06 29.26
N ALA A 596 33.37 -3.16 27.98
CA ALA A 596 32.52 -2.17 27.31
C ALA A 596 31.08 -2.19 27.86
N LEU A 597 30.47 -3.38 27.95
CA LEU A 597 29.11 -3.54 28.48
C LEU A 597 28.99 -3.01 29.91
N GLY A 598 30.01 -3.21 30.75
CA GLY A 598 30.04 -2.71 32.12
C GLY A 598 29.96 -1.18 32.26
N HIS A 599 30.17 -0.42 31.19
CA HIS A 599 30.02 1.04 31.16
C HIS A 599 28.61 1.50 30.74
N LEU A 600 27.80 0.63 30.14
CA LEU A 600 26.48 0.94 29.59
C LEU A 600 25.37 0.88 30.64
N THR A 601 25.55 1.58 31.75
CA THR A 601 24.70 1.48 32.95
C THR A 601 23.27 2.03 32.78
N GLN A 602 22.96 2.69 31.65
CA GLN A 602 21.62 3.18 31.32
C GLN A 602 20.74 2.14 30.60
N LEU A 603 21.29 0.96 30.28
CA LEU A 603 20.55 -0.08 29.58
C LEU A 603 19.32 -0.55 30.38
N ARG A 604 18.18 -0.54 29.68
CA ARG A 604 16.90 -1.14 30.08
C ARG A 604 16.68 -2.48 29.41
N GLU A 605 17.16 -2.65 28.19
CA GLU A 605 17.04 -3.88 27.43
C GLU A 605 18.41 -4.29 26.86
N LEU A 606 18.82 -5.54 27.13
CA LEU A 606 20.03 -6.13 26.58
C LEU A 606 19.73 -7.48 25.95
N SER A 607 20.12 -7.64 24.69
CA SER A 607 20.17 -8.93 23.99
C SER A 607 21.62 -9.22 23.59
N LEU A 608 22.14 -10.35 24.04
CA LEU A 608 23.53 -10.73 23.83
C LEU A 608 23.60 -12.18 23.31
N ASP A 609 23.85 -12.34 22.00
CA ASP A 609 24.05 -13.65 21.39
C ASP A 609 25.53 -13.93 21.18
N LEU A 610 26.07 -14.82 22.02
CA LEU A 610 27.45 -15.27 21.96
C LEU A 610 27.54 -16.79 21.76
N LYS A 611 26.53 -17.41 21.12
CA LYS A 611 26.54 -18.85 20.87
C LYS A 611 27.79 -19.31 20.10
N ALA A 612 28.24 -20.52 20.39
CA ALA A 612 29.30 -21.22 19.66
C ALA A 612 30.61 -20.43 19.52
N ASN A 613 31.06 -19.78 20.60
CA ASN A 613 32.32 -19.03 20.66
C ASN A 613 33.40 -19.69 21.53
N ASN A 614 33.13 -20.84 22.14
CA ASN A 614 34.07 -21.53 23.03
C ASN A 614 34.49 -20.65 24.22
N ILE A 615 33.52 -19.98 24.85
CA ILE A 615 33.71 -19.05 25.97
C ILE A 615 34.32 -19.79 27.19
N GLY A 616 33.76 -20.93 27.59
CA GLY A 616 34.12 -21.63 28.83
C GLY A 616 33.82 -20.83 30.11
N ASP A 617 34.21 -21.37 31.26
CA ASP A 617 33.88 -20.78 32.57
C ASP A 617 34.59 -19.44 32.84
N ASP A 618 35.89 -19.37 32.58
CA ASP A 618 36.71 -18.14 32.69
C ASP A 618 36.12 -16.98 31.90
N SER A 619 35.75 -17.20 30.64
CA SER A 619 35.26 -16.10 29.80
C SER A 619 33.82 -15.74 30.16
N CYS A 620 33.05 -16.71 30.66
CA CYS A 620 31.73 -16.49 31.23
C CYS A 620 31.79 -15.60 32.48
N GLN A 621 32.86 -15.71 33.29
CA GLN A 621 33.12 -14.81 34.42
C GLN A 621 33.12 -13.34 33.99
N HIS A 622 33.80 -13.02 32.88
CA HIS A 622 33.89 -11.66 32.38
C HIS A 622 32.52 -11.14 31.94
N VAL A 623 31.81 -11.91 31.11
CA VAL A 623 30.46 -11.55 30.64
C VAL A 623 29.51 -11.35 31.82
N ALA A 624 29.48 -12.28 32.76
CA ALA A 624 28.65 -12.20 33.95
C ALA A 624 29.00 -10.98 34.83
N GLY A 625 30.30 -10.71 35.03
CA GLY A 625 30.76 -9.54 35.78
C GLY A 625 30.33 -8.21 35.17
N ALA A 626 30.18 -8.14 33.84
CA ALA A 626 29.61 -6.99 33.16
C ALA A 626 28.09 -6.89 33.36
N LEU A 627 27.37 -8.00 33.18
CA LEU A 627 25.92 -8.06 33.39
C LEU A 627 25.53 -7.61 34.80
N GLY A 628 26.28 -8.03 35.84
CA GLY A 628 26.01 -7.65 37.22
C GLY A 628 26.07 -6.14 37.50
N ARG A 629 26.67 -5.33 36.61
CA ARG A 629 26.72 -3.86 36.73
C ARG A 629 25.48 -3.18 36.14
N LEU A 630 24.66 -3.89 35.37
CA LEU A 630 23.53 -3.36 34.63
C LEU A 630 22.22 -3.45 35.43
N ALA A 631 22.23 -2.97 36.68
CA ALA A 631 21.14 -3.14 37.64
C ALA A 631 19.79 -2.50 37.24
N GLN A 632 19.76 -1.69 36.18
CA GLN A 632 18.56 -1.03 35.63
C GLN A 632 17.85 -1.85 34.55
N LEU A 633 18.40 -3.02 34.17
CA LEU A 633 17.81 -3.88 33.15
C LEU A 633 16.41 -4.36 33.57
N GLU A 634 15.48 -4.18 32.65
CA GLU A 634 14.10 -4.69 32.72
C GLU A 634 13.92 -5.92 31.84
N LYS A 635 14.71 -6.02 30.75
CA LYS A 635 14.74 -7.18 29.86
C LYS A 635 16.16 -7.62 29.58
N LEU A 636 16.42 -8.90 29.76
CA LEU A 636 17.70 -9.52 29.45
C LEU A 636 17.49 -10.78 28.61
N SER A 637 18.15 -10.84 27.46
CA SER A 637 18.29 -12.04 26.64
C SER A 637 19.77 -12.36 26.49
N VAL A 638 20.19 -13.55 26.91
CA VAL A 638 21.57 -14.01 26.81
C VAL A 638 21.57 -15.39 26.18
N ASN A 639 22.21 -15.50 25.01
CA ASN A 639 22.43 -16.78 24.34
C ASN A 639 23.90 -17.19 24.43
N LEU A 640 24.14 -18.23 25.22
CA LEU A 640 25.43 -18.86 25.47
C LEU A 640 25.43 -20.33 25.04
N GLN A 641 24.56 -20.71 24.11
CA GLN A 641 24.51 -22.07 23.56
C GLN A 641 25.88 -22.53 23.02
N SER A 642 26.24 -23.79 23.28
CA SER A 642 27.44 -24.44 22.74
C SER A 642 28.76 -23.73 23.09
N ASN A 643 28.94 -23.36 24.36
CA ASN A 643 30.12 -22.62 24.83
C ASN A 643 30.98 -23.35 25.85
N ARG A 644 30.68 -24.63 26.15
CA ARG A 644 31.40 -25.44 27.14
C ARG A 644 31.41 -24.83 28.55
N ILE A 645 30.33 -24.13 28.91
CA ILE A 645 30.12 -23.59 30.26
C ILE A 645 29.82 -24.75 31.21
N GLY A 646 30.52 -24.80 32.33
CA GLY A 646 30.31 -25.73 33.43
C GLY A 646 29.73 -25.04 34.66
N LYS A 647 29.98 -25.67 35.82
CA LYS A 647 29.46 -25.21 37.10
C LYS A 647 30.04 -23.86 37.56
N GLU A 648 31.28 -23.54 37.22
CA GLU A 648 31.92 -22.28 37.64
C GLU A 648 31.36 -21.10 36.84
N GLY A 649 31.16 -21.27 35.53
CA GLY A 649 30.48 -20.27 34.70
C GLY A 649 29.03 -20.06 35.13
N CYS A 650 28.32 -21.11 35.53
CA CYS A 650 26.98 -20.98 36.13
C CYS A 650 26.98 -20.20 37.45
N GLU A 651 28.00 -20.37 38.29
CA GLU A 651 28.17 -19.58 39.52
C GLU A 651 28.29 -18.08 39.21
N HIS A 652 29.10 -17.74 38.21
CA HIS A 652 29.28 -16.36 37.79
C HIS A 652 28.00 -15.77 37.23
N LEU A 653 27.29 -16.50 36.36
CA LEU A 653 25.98 -16.07 35.83
C LEU A 653 24.96 -15.87 36.95
N ALA A 654 24.88 -16.80 37.90
CA ALA A 654 23.98 -16.71 39.04
C ALA A 654 24.24 -15.42 39.85
N SER A 655 25.51 -15.18 40.18
CA SER A 655 25.94 -13.97 40.91
C SER A 655 25.53 -12.69 40.17
N ALA A 656 25.74 -12.64 38.85
CA ALA A 656 25.31 -11.51 38.03
C ALA A 656 23.78 -11.32 38.05
N LEU A 657 23.01 -12.39 37.85
CA LEU A 657 21.55 -12.36 37.89
C LEU A 657 21.03 -11.87 39.25
N GLY A 658 21.68 -12.23 40.36
CA GLY A 658 21.32 -11.76 41.70
C GLY A 658 21.31 -10.23 41.87
N HIS A 659 22.04 -9.50 41.02
CA HIS A 659 22.05 -8.04 40.99
C HIS A 659 20.94 -7.42 40.13
N LEU A 660 20.34 -8.19 39.20
CA LEU A 660 19.39 -7.72 38.20
C LEU A 660 17.94 -7.77 38.69
N THR A 661 17.69 -7.22 39.87
CA THR A 661 16.40 -7.33 40.58
C THR A 661 15.21 -6.61 39.92
N GLN A 662 15.45 -5.76 38.91
CA GLN A 662 14.42 -5.05 38.16
C GLN A 662 13.90 -5.83 36.93
N LEU A 663 14.48 -7.01 36.64
CA LEU A 663 14.09 -7.80 35.48
C LEU A 663 12.60 -8.20 35.54
N ARG A 664 11.92 -7.94 34.42
CA ARG A 664 10.56 -8.38 34.11
C ARG A 664 10.55 -9.48 33.08
N ALA A 665 11.54 -9.52 32.20
CA ALA A 665 11.72 -10.59 31.21
C ALA A 665 13.16 -11.09 31.21
N LEU A 666 13.34 -12.41 31.30
CA LEU A 666 14.63 -13.07 31.19
C LEU A 666 14.55 -14.21 30.16
N SER A 667 15.44 -14.18 29.18
CA SER A 667 15.72 -15.30 28.29
C SER A 667 17.17 -15.72 28.48
N LEU A 668 17.39 -16.94 28.96
CA LEU A 668 18.71 -17.49 29.18
C LEU A 668 18.84 -18.81 28.42
N ASN A 669 19.58 -18.77 27.32
CA ASN A 669 19.89 -19.96 26.53
C ASN A 669 21.29 -20.47 26.88
N LEU A 670 21.32 -21.66 27.47
CA LEU A 670 22.51 -22.38 27.91
C LEU A 670 22.57 -23.79 27.27
N GLU A 671 21.87 -24.03 26.17
CA GLU A 671 21.85 -25.34 25.52
C GLU A 671 23.25 -25.85 25.12
N HIS A 672 23.44 -27.17 25.13
CA HIS A 672 24.70 -27.81 24.71
C HIS A 672 25.93 -27.28 25.47
N ASN A 673 25.82 -27.19 26.80
CA ASN A 673 26.94 -26.88 27.69
C ASN A 673 27.20 -28.08 28.62
N ASN A 674 28.08 -27.93 29.61
CA ASN A 674 28.46 -28.99 30.55
C ASN A 674 28.07 -28.62 31.99
N ILE A 675 26.84 -28.11 32.14
CA ILE A 675 26.37 -27.49 33.40
C ILE A 675 26.28 -28.52 34.53
N GLY A 676 25.69 -29.68 34.26
CA GLY A 676 25.45 -30.74 35.24
C GLY A 676 24.53 -30.31 36.40
N THR A 677 24.39 -31.20 37.38
CA THR A 677 23.61 -30.93 38.60
C THR A 677 24.17 -29.75 39.43
N GLU A 678 25.48 -29.71 39.68
CA GLU A 678 26.10 -28.64 40.48
C GLU A 678 25.97 -27.25 39.83
N GLY A 679 26.03 -27.17 38.49
CA GLY A 679 25.80 -25.92 37.78
C GLY A 679 24.35 -25.44 37.90
N CYS A 680 23.39 -26.36 37.88
CA CYS A 680 21.98 -26.05 38.10
C CYS A 680 21.71 -25.55 39.52
N GLU A 681 22.32 -26.17 40.54
CA GLU A 681 22.25 -25.71 41.94
C GLU A 681 22.69 -24.24 42.05
N ARG A 682 23.85 -23.92 41.49
CA ARG A 682 24.43 -22.58 41.53
C ARG A 682 23.54 -21.55 40.81
N LEU A 683 23.07 -21.88 39.61
CA LEU A 683 22.20 -21.00 38.82
C LEU A 683 20.85 -20.76 39.52
N ALA A 684 20.24 -21.82 40.03
CA ALA A 684 18.92 -21.79 40.66
C ALA A 684 18.87 -20.90 41.92
N GLY A 685 19.94 -20.90 42.72
CA GLY A 685 20.01 -20.17 43.99
C GLY A 685 19.67 -18.68 43.86
N GLU A 686 20.23 -18.02 42.86
CA GLU A 686 20.01 -16.59 42.61
C GLU A 686 18.86 -16.31 41.63
N LEU A 687 18.61 -17.20 40.65
CA LEU A 687 17.48 -17.06 39.73
C LEU A 687 16.14 -16.93 40.47
N GLY A 688 15.93 -17.72 41.52
CA GLY A 688 14.72 -17.67 42.33
C GLY A 688 14.51 -16.36 43.12
N ARG A 689 15.46 -15.41 43.11
CA ARG A 689 15.32 -14.09 43.73
C ARG A 689 14.71 -13.05 42.80
N LEU A 690 14.63 -13.33 41.49
CA LEU A 690 14.07 -12.44 40.48
C LEU A 690 12.53 -12.44 40.50
N THR A 691 11.94 -12.19 41.67
CA THR A 691 10.50 -12.34 41.95
C THR A 691 9.58 -11.38 41.18
N GLN A 692 10.14 -10.39 40.48
CA GLN A 692 9.39 -9.47 39.61
C GLN A 692 9.24 -9.97 38.16
N LEU A 693 9.84 -11.11 37.82
CA LEU A 693 9.74 -11.70 36.49
C LEU A 693 8.28 -12.02 36.13
N ARG A 694 7.92 -11.59 34.92
CA ARG A 694 6.66 -11.89 34.23
C ARG A 694 6.87 -12.90 33.11
N GLU A 695 8.05 -12.88 32.50
CA GLU A 695 8.43 -13.76 31.41
C GLU A 695 9.79 -14.41 31.70
N LEU A 696 9.85 -15.74 31.60
CA LEU A 696 11.10 -16.50 31.72
C LEU A 696 11.19 -17.54 30.60
N SER A 697 12.29 -17.50 29.85
CA SER A 697 12.74 -18.60 28.97
C SER A 697 14.05 -19.14 29.52
N LEU A 698 14.08 -20.42 29.88
CA LEU A 698 15.26 -21.10 30.39
C LEU A 698 15.55 -22.33 29.54
N GLU A 699 16.56 -22.22 28.68
CA GLU A 699 16.96 -23.28 27.75
C GLU A 699 18.19 -24.02 28.28
N LEU A 700 17.98 -25.26 28.72
CA LEU A 700 18.99 -26.11 29.36
C LEU A 700 19.15 -27.45 28.62
N SER A 701 18.70 -27.58 27.37
CA SER A 701 18.86 -28.82 26.60
C SER A 701 20.30 -29.31 26.56
N TRP A 702 20.51 -30.63 26.64
CA TRP A 702 21.84 -31.24 26.51
C TRP A 702 22.88 -30.68 27.49
N ASN A 703 22.60 -30.78 28.80
CA ASN A 703 23.46 -30.26 29.87
C ASN A 703 23.70 -31.27 31.01
N ASP A 704 23.28 -32.53 30.85
CA ASP A 704 23.38 -33.57 31.87
C ASP A 704 22.85 -33.13 33.25
N VAL A 705 21.70 -32.44 33.25
CA VAL A 705 21.10 -31.85 34.47
C VAL A 705 20.77 -32.91 35.53
N GLY A 706 20.17 -34.04 35.11
CA GLY A 706 19.70 -35.10 36.01
C GLY A 706 18.53 -34.69 36.92
N ASP A 707 18.07 -35.62 37.75
CA ASP A 707 16.92 -35.42 38.66
C ASP A 707 17.21 -34.36 39.75
N ASP A 708 18.38 -34.42 40.39
CA ASP A 708 18.81 -33.45 41.40
C ASP A 708 18.96 -32.04 40.79
N GLY A 709 19.53 -31.94 39.58
CA GLY A 709 19.62 -30.65 38.89
C GLY A 709 18.25 -30.08 38.56
N CYS A 710 17.32 -30.94 38.15
CA CYS A 710 15.93 -30.58 37.91
C CYS A 710 15.24 -30.07 39.20
N GLN A 711 15.51 -30.69 40.35
CA GLN A 711 15.03 -30.22 41.64
C GLN A 711 15.45 -28.77 41.93
N HIS A 712 16.71 -28.42 41.66
CA HIS A 712 17.20 -27.06 41.86
C HIS A 712 16.48 -26.07 40.94
N VAL A 713 16.39 -26.38 39.64
CA VAL A 713 15.65 -25.54 38.67
C VAL A 713 14.20 -25.36 39.11
N ALA A 714 13.51 -26.44 39.49
CA ALA A 714 12.15 -26.41 40.00
C ALA A 714 11.99 -25.50 41.23
N GLY A 715 12.90 -25.62 42.20
CA GLY A 715 12.91 -24.80 43.41
C GLY A 715 13.08 -23.31 43.13
N ALA A 716 13.83 -22.93 42.09
CA ALA A 716 13.93 -21.56 41.63
C ALA A 716 12.61 -21.08 41.00
N LEU A 717 12.05 -21.88 40.08
CA LEU A 717 10.79 -21.57 39.40
C LEU A 717 9.65 -21.35 40.40
N GLY A 718 9.53 -22.18 41.43
CA GLY A 718 8.48 -22.08 42.46
C GLY A 718 8.46 -20.76 43.24
N ARG A 719 9.56 -19.99 43.22
CA ARG A 719 9.66 -18.66 43.85
C ARG A 719 9.18 -17.54 42.93
N LEU A 720 9.06 -17.78 41.63
CA LEU A 720 8.70 -16.80 40.61
C LEU A 720 7.18 -16.72 40.40
N ALA A 721 6.43 -16.51 41.48
CA ALA A 721 4.96 -16.62 41.50
C ALA A 721 4.20 -15.58 40.63
N GLN A 722 4.90 -14.57 40.10
CA GLN A 722 4.33 -13.55 39.21
C GLN A 722 4.46 -13.88 37.73
N LEU A 723 5.05 -15.03 37.36
CA LEU A 723 5.20 -15.42 35.97
C LEU A 723 3.85 -15.56 35.27
N GLU A 724 3.76 -14.91 34.11
CA GLU A 724 2.64 -14.99 33.18
C GLU A 724 3.03 -15.84 31.96
N LYS A 725 4.32 -15.87 31.60
CA LYS A 725 4.86 -16.70 30.54
C LYS A 725 6.09 -17.47 31.02
N LEU A 726 6.10 -18.77 30.79
CA LEU A 726 7.21 -19.64 31.13
C LEU A 726 7.54 -20.59 29.96
N SER A 727 8.79 -20.56 29.52
CA SER A 727 9.37 -21.58 28.65
C SER A 727 10.53 -22.24 29.40
N VAL A 728 10.46 -23.56 29.55
CA VAL A 728 11.52 -24.37 30.16
C VAL A 728 11.83 -25.52 29.25
N ASN A 729 13.09 -25.58 28.82
CA ASN A 729 13.56 -26.62 27.95
C ASN A 729 14.66 -27.44 28.62
N LEU A 730 14.29 -28.69 28.90
CA LEU A 730 15.08 -29.68 29.61
C LEU A 730 15.26 -30.93 28.74
N LYS A 731 15.20 -30.79 27.41
CA LYS A 731 15.41 -31.89 26.47
C LYS A 731 16.77 -32.57 26.68
N SER A 732 16.77 -33.91 26.63
CA SER A 732 17.98 -34.72 26.68
C SER A 732 18.89 -34.40 27.88
N ASN A 733 18.33 -34.53 29.09
CA ASN A 733 19.00 -34.22 30.35
C ASN A 733 18.96 -35.37 31.37
N SER A 734 18.56 -36.57 30.95
CA SER A 734 18.46 -37.75 31.80
C SER A 734 17.56 -37.54 33.02
N ILE A 735 16.43 -36.85 32.82
CA ILE A 735 15.44 -36.59 33.87
C ILE A 735 14.49 -37.78 33.95
N GLY A 736 14.40 -38.39 35.14
CA GLY A 736 13.51 -39.50 35.45
C GLY A 736 12.23 -39.07 36.17
N THR A 737 11.62 -40.02 36.87
CA THR A 737 10.41 -39.81 37.66
C THR A 737 10.64 -38.86 38.84
N GLU A 738 11.77 -38.94 39.54
CA GLU A 738 12.04 -38.08 40.70
C GLU A 738 12.18 -36.61 40.29
N GLY A 739 12.93 -36.32 39.22
CA GLY A 739 13.04 -34.96 38.69
C GLY A 739 11.69 -34.39 38.27
N CYS A 740 10.83 -35.22 37.66
CA CYS A 740 9.46 -34.84 37.31
C CYS A 740 8.59 -34.54 38.53
N GLU A 741 8.70 -35.33 39.61
CA GLU A 741 8.00 -35.07 40.87
C GLU A 741 8.36 -33.69 41.43
N ARG A 742 9.66 -33.38 41.49
CA ARG A 742 10.18 -32.11 42.01
C ARG A 742 9.73 -30.94 41.14
N LEU A 743 9.87 -31.06 39.82
CA LEU A 743 9.43 -30.05 38.87
C LEU A 743 7.94 -29.77 38.99
N ALA A 744 7.13 -30.82 39.01
CA ALA A 744 5.68 -30.71 39.14
C ALA A 744 5.23 -30.04 40.44
N GLY A 745 5.88 -30.37 41.57
CA GLY A 745 5.57 -29.82 42.88
C GLY A 745 5.61 -28.29 42.91
N GLU A 746 6.61 -27.69 42.27
CA GLU A 746 6.79 -26.24 42.23
C GLU A 746 6.09 -25.59 41.02
N LEU A 747 6.12 -26.20 39.83
CA LEU A 747 5.45 -25.69 38.63
C LEU A 747 3.95 -25.49 38.86
N GLY A 748 3.30 -26.42 39.56
CA GLY A 748 1.87 -26.34 39.87
C GLY A 748 1.46 -25.18 40.79
N ARG A 749 2.42 -24.41 41.33
CA ARG A 749 2.18 -23.21 42.14
C ARG A 749 2.11 -21.93 41.33
N LEU A 750 2.55 -21.96 40.07
CA LEU A 750 2.60 -20.81 39.17
C LEU A 750 1.24 -20.52 38.51
N THR A 751 0.20 -20.35 39.33
CA THR A 751 -1.19 -20.29 38.87
C THR A 751 -1.55 -19.02 38.08
N GLN A 752 -0.63 -18.06 37.94
CA GLN A 752 -0.79 -16.86 37.12
C GLN A 752 -0.38 -17.08 35.66
N LEU A 753 0.19 -18.23 35.32
CA LEU A 753 0.63 -18.54 33.96
C LEU A 753 -0.54 -18.49 32.97
N ARG A 754 -0.31 -17.74 31.89
CA ARG A 754 -1.14 -17.67 30.68
C ARG A 754 -0.54 -18.49 29.56
N GLU A 755 0.79 -18.55 29.50
CA GLU A 755 1.54 -19.30 28.49
C GLU A 755 2.58 -20.20 29.15
N LEU A 756 2.56 -21.49 28.82
CA LEU A 756 3.54 -22.46 29.26
C LEU A 756 4.07 -23.28 28.08
N SER A 757 5.39 -23.30 27.93
CA SER A 757 6.11 -24.25 27.08
C SER A 757 7.00 -25.13 27.95
N LEU A 758 6.74 -26.42 27.95
CA LEU A 758 7.49 -27.42 28.70
C LEU A 758 8.06 -28.47 27.74
N GLU A 759 9.38 -28.44 27.56
CA GLU A 759 10.10 -29.34 26.67
C GLU A 759 10.92 -30.34 27.50
N LEU A 760 10.48 -31.60 27.47
CA LEU A 760 11.04 -32.72 28.22
C LEU A 760 11.40 -33.89 27.30
N SER A 761 11.51 -33.69 25.98
CA SER A 761 11.81 -34.80 25.07
C SER A 761 13.15 -35.47 25.34
N TRP A 762 13.24 -36.75 25.01
CA TRP A 762 14.44 -37.58 25.18
C TRP A 762 14.93 -37.63 26.64
N ASN A 763 14.01 -37.89 27.56
CA ASN A 763 14.30 -38.14 28.96
C ASN A 763 13.68 -39.50 29.38
N ASP A 764 13.74 -39.84 30.66
CA ASP A 764 13.24 -41.11 31.21
C ASP A 764 12.00 -40.87 32.11
N VAL A 765 11.10 -39.99 31.67
CA VAL A 765 9.94 -39.52 32.47
C VAL A 765 9.05 -40.69 32.91
N GLY A 766 8.69 -41.59 31.99
CA GLY A 766 7.80 -42.74 32.23
C GLY A 766 6.37 -42.33 32.64
N ASP A 767 5.53 -43.32 32.96
CA ASP A 767 4.13 -43.08 33.35
C ASP A 767 4.00 -42.32 34.67
N THR A 768 4.80 -42.66 35.67
CA THR A 768 4.78 -42.00 36.99
C THR A 768 5.32 -40.56 36.92
N GLY A 769 6.41 -40.31 36.18
CA GLY A 769 6.86 -38.93 35.94
C GLY A 769 5.80 -38.11 35.20
N CYS A 770 5.13 -38.71 34.21
CA CYS A 770 4.03 -38.06 33.49
C CYS A 770 2.84 -37.75 34.42
N GLN A 771 2.52 -38.65 35.36
CA GLN A 771 1.50 -38.39 36.40
C GLN A 771 1.80 -37.12 37.20
N HIS A 772 3.05 -36.92 37.60
CA HIS A 772 3.47 -35.73 38.33
C HIS A 772 3.31 -34.47 37.47
N VAL A 773 3.88 -34.47 36.26
CA VAL A 773 3.77 -33.34 35.31
C VAL A 773 2.30 -32.99 35.04
N ALA A 774 1.46 -33.99 34.78
CA ALA A 774 0.02 -33.82 34.61
C ALA A 774 -0.65 -33.21 35.85
N GLY A 775 -0.28 -33.68 37.05
CA GLY A 775 -0.78 -33.12 38.31
C GLY A 775 -0.49 -31.63 38.47
N ALA A 776 0.66 -31.15 38.00
CA ALA A 776 1.01 -29.73 37.97
C ALA A 776 0.19 -28.97 36.92
N LEU A 777 0.16 -29.47 35.68
CA LEU A 777 -0.60 -28.86 34.58
C LEU A 777 -2.08 -28.69 34.96
N GLY A 778 -2.69 -29.69 35.61
CA GLY A 778 -4.09 -29.65 36.03
C GLY A 778 -4.43 -28.56 37.07
N ARG A 779 -3.43 -27.87 37.65
CA ARG A 779 -3.60 -26.70 38.53
C ARG A 779 -3.54 -25.37 37.77
N LEU A 780 -2.95 -25.34 36.59
CA LEU A 780 -2.71 -24.14 35.78
C LEU A 780 -3.92 -23.79 34.90
N VAL A 781 -5.10 -23.69 35.50
CA VAL A 781 -6.38 -23.57 34.79
C VAL A 781 -6.60 -22.24 34.05
N GLN A 782 -5.70 -21.27 34.23
CA GLN A 782 -5.70 -19.97 33.56
C GLN A 782 -4.93 -19.96 32.24
N LEU A 783 -4.29 -21.08 31.87
CA LEU A 783 -3.52 -21.19 30.63
C LEU A 783 -4.41 -20.96 29.40
N GLU A 784 -3.91 -20.09 28.53
CA GLU A 784 -4.46 -19.80 27.20
C GLU A 784 -3.63 -20.48 26.11
N LYS A 785 -2.33 -20.65 26.35
CA LYS A 785 -1.43 -21.38 25.46
C LYS A 785 -0.61 -22.42 26.23
N LEU A 786 -0.60 -23.63 25.71
CA LEU A 786 0.18 -24.73 26.27
C LEU A 786 0.93 -25.47 25.18
N SER A 787 2.24 -25.60 25.35
CA SER A 787 3.09 -26.51 24.58
C SER A 787 3.73 -27.51 25.54
N VAL A 788 3.51 -28.80 25.32
CA VAL A 788 4.13 -29.88 26.10
C VAL A 788 4.75 -30.87 25.13
N ASN A 789 6.07 -31.01 25.21
CA ASN A 789 6.82 -31.99 24.45
C ASN A 789 7.36 -33.09 25.37
N LEU A 790 6.82 -34.29 25.19
CA LEU A 790 7.16 -35.51 25.92
C LEU A 790 7.60 -36.62 24.96
N LYS A 791 8.13 -36.26 23.79
CA LYS A 791 8.70 -37.18 22.81
C LYS A 791 9.77 -38.10 23.40
N SER A 792 9.72 -39.39 23.06
CA SER A 792 10.70 -40.40 23.46
C SER A 792 10.94 -40.44 24.98
N ASN A 793 9.88 -40.69 25.76
CA ASN A 793 9.92 -40.69 27.24
C ASN A 793 9.39 -41.98 27.88
N SER A 794 9.20 -43.03 27.09
CA SER A 794 8.67 -44.32 27.55
C SER A 794 7.31 -44.20 28.26
N ILE A 795 6.46 -43.25 27.83
CA ILE A 795 5.11 -43.06 28.37
C ILE A 795 4.18 -44.10 27.77
N GLY A 796 3.45 -44.80 28.63
CA GLY A 796 2.41 -45.76 28.28
C GLY A 796 1.01 -45.15 28.34
N LYS A 797 0.02 -46.05 28.42
CA LYS A 797 -1.40 -45.68 28.52
C LYS A 797 -1.75 -45.00 29.84
N GLU A 798 -1.11 -45.38 30.95
CA GLU A 798 -1.41 -44.82 32.29
C GLU A 798 -0.93 -43.37 32.40
N GLY A 799 0.28 -43.06 31.90
CA GLY A 799 0.77 -41.70 31.82
C GLY A 799 -0.09 -40.84 30.88
N SER A 800 -0.57 -41.43 29.78
CA SER A 800 -1.52 -40.76 28.87
C SER A 800 -2.87 -40.45 29.54
N GLU A 801 -3.37 -41.35 30.38
CA GLU A 801 -4.58 -41.12 31.18
C GLU A 801 -4.41 -39.92 32.12
N HIS A 802 -3.30 -39.86 32.84
CA HIS A 802 -3.02 -38.76 33.75
C HIS A 802 -2.92 -37.43 33.01
N LEU A 803 -2.14 -37.39 31.91
CA LEU A 803 -2.00 -36.20 31.09
C LEU A 803 -3.35 -35.72 30.53
N ALA A 804 -4.16 -36.64 30.01
CA ALA A 804 -5.50 -36.35 29.52
C ALA A 804 -6.42 -35.77 30.61
N SER A 805 -6.38 -36.36 31.81
CA SER A 805 -7.17 -35.87 32.95
C SER A 805 -6.83 -34.42 33.31
N ALA A 806 -5.54 -34.05 33.23
CA ALA A 806 -5.07 -32.69 33.44
C ALA A 806 -5.48 -31.75 32.31
N LEU A 807 -5.20 -32.11 31.05
CA LEU A 807 -5.57 -31.33 29.87
C LEU A 807 -7.06 -31.04 29.83
N GLY A 808 -7.91 -32.01 30.18
CA GLY A 808 -9.36 -31.84 30.23
C GLY A 808 -9.87 -30.80 31.24
N ARG A 809 -9.01 -30.26 32.12
CA ARG A 809 -9.32 -29.15 33.05
C ARG A 809 -8.96 -27.78 32.48
N LEU A 810 -8.13 -27.71 31.44
CA LEU A 810 -7.59 -26.47 30.88
C LEU A 810 -8.54 -25.87 29.84
N THR A 811 -9.79 -25.64 30.23
CA THR A 811 -10.87 -25.28 29.29
C THR A 811 -10.75 -23.86 28.70
N GLN A 812 -9.78 -23.06 29.16
CA GLN A 812 -9.48 -21.72 28.62
C GLN A 812 -8.46 -21.75 27.47
N LEU A 813 -7.89 -22.92 27.15
CA LEU A 813 -6.89 -23.03 26.09
C LEU A 813 -7.45 -22.59 24.73
N ARG A 814 -6.68 -21.71 24.08
CA ARG A 814 -6.83 -21.26 22.70
C ARG A 814 -5.84 -21.97 21.78
N GLU A 815 -4.64 -22.26 22.30
CA GLU A 815 -3.58 -22.95 21.56
C GLU A 815 -3.02 -24.12 22.38
N LEU A 816 -2.96 -25.30 21.77
CA LEU A 816 -2.39 -26.51 22.36
C LEU A 816 -1.43 -27.17 21.38
N SER A 817 -0.19 -27.39 21.81
CA SER A 817 0.78 -28.25 21.16
C SER A 817 1.13 -29.41 22.09
N LEU A 818 0.93 -30.64 21.62
CA LEU A 818 1.21 -31.86 22.37
C LEU A 818 2.01 -32.83 21.51
N ASP A 819 3.27 -33.07 21.88
CA ASP A 819 4.13 -34.07 21.22
C ASP A 819 4.36 -35.27 22.14
N LEU A 820 3.85 -36.42 21.71
CA LEU A 820 3.99 -37.72 22.37
C LEU A 820 4.68 -38.74 21.45
N TYR A 821 5.44 -38.31 20.45
CA TYR A 821 6.15 -39.22 19.54
C TYR A 821 6.98 -40.29 20.26
N ALA A 822 7.02 -41.51 19.67
CA ALA A 822 7.86 -42.61 20.13
C ALA A 822 7.68 -42.92 21.62
N ASN A 823 6.41 -42.97 22.02
CA ASN A 823 5.97 -43.51 23.29
C ASN A 823 5.19 -44.81 23.02
N ASN A 824 4.67 -45.45 24.06
CA ASN A 824 3.94 -46.71 23.96
C ASN A 824 2.48 -46.54 24.44
N ILE A 825 1.83 -45.44 24.02
CA ILE A 825 0.51 -45.07 24.53
C ILE A 825 -0.60 -46.04 24.07
N GLY A 826 -0.47 -46.62 22.87
CA GLY A 826 -1.47 -47.50 22.27
C GLY A 826 -2.86 -46.86 22.08
N ASP A 827 -3.85 -47.69 21.77
CA ASP A 827 -5.24 -47.26 21.53
C ASP A 827 -5.92 -46.71 22.79
N GLU A 828 -5.67 -47.32 23.96
CA GLU A 828 -6.21 -46.84 25.24
C GLU A 828 -5.65 -45.47 25.61
N GLY A 829 -4.33 -45.26 25.46
CA GLY A 829 -3.72 -43.94 25.68
C GLY A 829 -4.27 -42.89 24.71
N CYS A 830 -4.46 -43.26 23.43
CA CYS A 830 -5.10 -42.41 22.43
C CYS A 830 -6.54 -42.04 22.84
N GLN A 831 -7.32 -42.98 23.37
CA GLN A 831 -8.67 -42.72 23.89
C GLN A 831 -8.68 -41.65 24.97
N HIS A 832 -7.74 -41.71 25.92
CA HIS A 832 -7.65 -40.71 26.97
C HIS A 832 -7.36 -39.32 26.39
N VAL A 833 -6.34 -39.20 25.54
CA VAL A 833 -5.99 -37.94 24.87
C VAL A 833 -7.19 -37.38 24.11
N ALA A 834 -7.89 -38.22 23.34
CA ALA A 834 -9.08 -37.83 22.60
C ALA A 834 -10.20 -37.30 23.50
N GLY A 835 -10.46 -37.99 24.62
CA GLY A 835 -11.45 -37.58 25.61
C GLY A 835 -11.16 -36.22 26.24
N ALA A 836 -9.87 -35.89 26.43
CA ALA A 836 -9.44 -34.58 26.91
C ALA A 836 -9.60 -33.49 25.86
N LEU A 837 -9.12 -33.74 24.63
CA LEU A 837 -9.27 -32.81 23.50
C LEU A 837 -10.75 -32.44 23.29
N GLY A 838 -11.67 -33.41 23.38
CA GLY A 838 -13.10 -33.17 23.23
C GLY A 838 -13.74 -32.23 24.26
N ARG A 839 -13.01 -31.83 25.32
CA ARG A 839 -13.45 -30.84 26.33
C ARG A 839 -12.93 -29.43 26.05
N LEU A 840 -11.93 -29.27 25.17
CA LEU A 840 -11.27 -28.01 24.86
C LEU A 840 -12.02 -27.23 23.76
N ALA A 841 -13.31 -26.97 23.95
CA ALA A 841 -14.18 -26.44 22.89
C ALA A 841 -13.83 -25.01 22.40
N GLN A 842 -12.96 -24.29 23.11
CA GLN A 842 -12.48 -22.95 22.75
C GLN A 842 -11.19 -22.96 21.91
N LEU A 843 -10.65 -24.15 21.61
CA LEU A 843 -9.38 -24.28 20.94
C LEU A 843 -9.45 -23.78 19.50
N GLU A 844 -8.53 -22.90 19.15
CA GLU A 844 -8.41 -22.28 17.82
C GLU A 844 -7.23 -22.87 17.05
N LYS A 845 -6.16 -23.28 17.76
CA LYS A 845 -5.01 -23.97 17.19
C LYS A 845 -4.67 -25.24 17.95
N LEU A 846 -4.52 -26.33 17.20
CA LEU A 846 -4.15 -27.63 17.75
C LEU A 846 -3.01 -28.24 16.95
N SER A 847 -1.93 -28.60 17.64
CA SER A 847 -0.88 -29.48 17.13
C SER A 847 -0.81 -30.73 18.01
N VAL A 848 -1.00 -31.92 17.42
CA VAL A 848 -0.83 -33.19 18.13
C VAL A 848 0.05 -34.13 17.30
N ALA A 849 1.15 -34.57 17.89
CA ALA A 849 2.02 -35.59 17.32
C ALA A 849 1.91 -36.89 18.13
N LEU A 850 1.30 -37.91 17.52
CA LEU A 850 1.10 -39.26 18.07
C LEU A 850 1.76 -40.34 17.20
N TYR A 851 2.76 -39.96 16.41
CA TYR A 851 3.39 -40.88 15.48
C TYR A 851 4.28 -41.91 16.20
N ASN A 852 4.39 -43.12 15.63
CA ASN A 852 5.11 -44.27 16.23
C ASN A 852 4.68 -44.58 17.68
N ASN A 853 3.38 -44.82 17.91
CA ASN A 853 2.81 -45.06 19.24
C ASN A 853 1.97 -46.35 19.34
N GLY A 854 1.99 -47.18 18.29
CA GLY A 854 1.20 -48.41 18.23
C GLY A 854 -0.31 -48.15 18.14
N ILE A 855 -0.72 -47.01 17.56
CA ILE A 855 -2.13 -46.68 17.35
C ILE A 855 -2.68 -47.48 16.17
N SER A 856 -3.82 -48.13 16.38
CA SER A 856 -4.56 -48.90 15.38
C SER A 856 -5.83 -48.18 14.93
N THR A 857 -6.67 -48.86 14.16
CA THR A 857 -8.02 -48.40 13.81
C THR A 857 -8.85 -48.01 15.04
N GLU A 858 -8.77 -48.76 16.15
CA GLU A 858 -9.55 -48.44 17.36
C GLU A 858 -9.12 -47.09 17.96
N GLY A 859 -7.82 -46.85 18.10
CA GLY A 859 -7.32 -45.56 18.60
C GLY A 859 -7.75 -44.39 17.71
N CYS A 860 -7.77 -44.58 16.39
CA CYS A 860 -8.28 -43.58 15.45
C CYS A 860 -9.79 -43.31 15.61
N GLU A 861 -10.62 -44.33 15.86
CA GLU A 861 -12.03 -44.14 16.19
C GLU A 861 -12.20 -43.23 17.42
N ARG A 862 -11.44 -43.51 18.47
CA ARG A 862 -11.48 -42.74 19.72
C ARG A 862 -11.03 -41.30 19.49
N LEU A 863 -9.89 -41.12 18.81
CA LEU A 863 -9.35 -39.81 18.44
C LEU A 863 -10.37 -38.98 17.66
N ALA A 864 -11.02 -39.59 16.67
CA ALA A 864 -12.03 -38.94 15.85
C ALA A 864 -13.21 -38.41 16.69
N GLY A 865 -13.64 -39.16 17.70
CA GLY A 865 -14.72 -38.77 18.61
C GLY A 865 -14.41 -37.52 19.43
N GLY A 866 -13.15 -37.29 19.79
CA GLY A 866 -12.66 -36.11 20.49
C GLY A 866 -12.39 -34.93 19.55
N LEU A 867 -11.57 -35.16 18.52
CA LEU A 867 -11.16 -34.16 17.54
C LEU A 867 -12.36 -33.53 16.82
N GLY A 868 -13.36 -34.33 16.45
CA GLY A 868 -14.55 -33.86 15.76
C GLY A 868 -15.47 -32.93 16.57
N ARG A 869 -15.16 -32.68 17.86
CA ARG A 869 -15.86 -31.70 18.72
C ARG A 869 -15.23 -30.31 18.69
N LEU A 870 -14.02 -30.18 18.16
CA LEU A 870 -13.24 -28.94 18.17
C LEU A 870 -13.62 -28.01 17.00
N THR A 871 -14.90 -27.69 16.87
CA THR A 871 -15.45 -27.01 15.68
C THR A 871 -15.01 -25.54 15.52
N GLN A 872 -14.29 -24.98 16.50
CA GLN A 872 -13.72 -23.63 16.45
C GLN A 872 -12.29 -23.60 15.88
N LEU A 873 -11.68 -24.76 15.58
CA LEU A 873 -10.32 -24.82 15.06
C LEU A 873 -10.19 -24.08 13.73
N ARG A 874 -9.16 -23.23 13.68
CA ARG A 874 -8.66 -22.52 12.51
C ARG A 874 -7.41 -23.21 11.95
N GLU A 875 -6.60 -23.76 12.85
CA GLU A 875 -5.35 -24.45 12.49
C GLU A 875 -5.29 -25.83 13.17
N LEU A 876 -5.04 -26.85 12.37
CA LEU A 876 -4.83 -28.22 12.85
C LEU A 876 -3.57 -28.82 12.23
N SER A 877 -2.66 -29.28 13.08
CA SER A 877 -1.55 -30.16 12.73
C SER A 877 -1.73 -31.49 13.44
N LEU A 878 -1.85 -32.57 12.67
CA LEU A 878 -2.04 -33.92 13.19
C LEU A 878 -1.02 -34.88 12.57
N ASP A 879 -0.07 -35.35 13.38
CA ASP A 879 0.87 -36.38 12.97
C ASP A 879 0.53 -37.73 13.58
N LEU A 880 0.14 -38.67 12.71
CA LEU A 880 -0.21 -40.05 13.01
C LEU A 880 0.67 -41.03 12.23
N SER A 881 1.82 -40.59 11.70
CA SER A 881 2.70 -41.43 10.90
C SER A 881 3.24 -42.65 11.66
N LEU A 882 3.74 -43.65 10.93
CA LEU A 882 4.35 -44.85 11.51
C LEU A 882 3.45 -45.58 12.53
N ASN A 883 2.14 -45.65 12.26
CA ASN A 883 1.16 -46.40 13.06
C ASN A 883 0.52 -47.52 12.20
N HIS A 884 -0.48 -48.22 12.74
CA HIS A 884 -1.16 -49.33 12.09
C HIS A 884 -2.64 -49.01 11.84
N ILE A 885 -2.88 -47.87 11.19
CA ILE A 885 -4.22 -47.26 11.09
C ILE A 885 -5.10 -47.96 10.03
N GLY A 886 -4.57 -48.25 8.85
CA GLY A 886 -5.33 -48.82 7.72
C GLY A 886 -6.42 -47.90 7.16
N ASP A 887 -7.25 -48.44 6.27
CA ASP A 887 -8.35 -47.70 5.62
C ASP A 887 -9.48 -47.31 6.60
N ASP A 888 -9.87 -48.23 7.48
CA ASP A 888 -10.92 -48.00 8.48
C ASP A 888 -10.50 -46.93 9.51
N GLY A 889 -9.25 -46.97 9.96
CA GLY A 889 -8.74 -45.92 10.86
C GLY A 889 -8.70 -44.55 10.16
N CYS A 890 -8.34 -44.54 8.87
CA CYS A 890 -8.38 -43.35 8.04
C CYS A 890 -9.82 -42.81 7.88
N GLN A 891 -10.82 -43.69 7.75
CA GLN A 891 -12.24 -43.32 7.73
C GLN A 891 -12.64 -42.50 8.96
N HIS A 892 -12.21 -42.92 10.15
CA HIS A 892 -12.51 -42.23 11.39
C HIS A 892 -11.85 -40.85 11.44
N VAL A 893 -10.55 -40.76 11.14
CA VAL A 893 -9.82 -39.48 11.10
C VAL A 893 -10.47 -38.53 10.09
N ALA A 894 -10.74 -38.99 8.87
CA ALA A 894 -11.41 -38.22 7.84
C ALA A 894 -12.81 -37.75 8.28
N GLY A 895 -13.58 -38.62 8.94
CA GLY A 895 -14.89 -38.29 9.50
C GLY A 895 -14.85 -37.15 10.53
N ALA A 896 -13.80 -37.08 11.35
CA ALA A 896 -13.57 -35.98 12.27
C ALA A 896 -13.15 -34.69 11.54
N LEU A 897 -12.18 -34.78 10.62
CA LEU A 897 -11.73 -33.65 9.82
C LEU A 897 -12.89 -33.00 9.07
N GLY A 898 -13.79 -33.79 8.48
CA GLY A 898 -14.96 -33.30 7.76
C GLY A 898 -15.97 -32.52 8.61
N ARG A 899 -15.83 -32.47 9.94
CA ARG A 899 -16.64 -31.63 10.85
C ARG A 899 -16.00 -30.27 11.14
N LEU A 900 -14.71 -30.11 10.84
CA LEU A 900 -13.92 -28.91 11.15
C LEU A 900 -13.98 -27.88 10.01
N ALA A 901 -15.19 -27.50 9.60
CA ALA A 901 -15.42 -26.68 8.40
C ALA A 901 -14.84 -25.24 8.45
N GLN A 902 -14.37 -24.80 9.62
CA GLN A 902 -13.73 -23.48 9.83
C GLN A 902 -12.22 -23.51 9.64
N LEU A 903 -11.61 -24.67 9.35
CA LEU A 903 -10.17 -24.78 9.17
C LEU A 903 -9.69 -23.92 7.99
N GLU A 904 -8.67 -23.14 8.26
CA GLU A 904 -7.94 -22.32 7.30
C GLU A 904 -6.58 -22.95 6.99
N LYS A 905 -5.99 -23.63 7.97
CA LYS A 905 -4.74 -24.38 7.82
C LYS A 905 -4.90 -25.81 8.32
N LEU A 906 -4.51 -26.77 7.49
CA LEU A 906 -4.54 -28.18 7.82
C LEU A 906 -3.22 -28.85 7.43
N SER A 907 -2.55 -29.45 8.42
CA SER A 907 -1.43 -30.35 8.22
C SER A 907 -1.80 -31.72 8.77
N VAL A 908 -1.76 -32.75 7.91
CA VAL A 908 -2.03 -34.13 8.30
C VAL A 908 -0.94 -35.03 7.77
N ASN A 909 -0.25 -35.72 8.67
CA ASN A 909 0.77 -36.71 8.34
C ASN A 909 0.26 -38.11 8.67
N LEU A 910 0.04 -38.90 7.63
CA LEU A 910 -0.40 -40.29 7.67
C LEU A 910 0.62 -41.22 7.00
N ARG A 911 1.88 -40.79 6.88
CA ARG A 911 2.95 -41.58 6.27
C ARG A 911 3.09 -42.95 6.93
N LYS A 912 3.26 -44.00 6.13
CA LYS A 912 3.49 -45.39 6.60
C LYS A 912 2.43 -45.88 7.59
N ASN A 913 1.18 -45.93 7.13
CA ASN A 913 0.01 -46.40 7.89
C ASN A 913 -0.79 -47.53 7.20
N GLY A 914 -0.34 -48.00 6.03
CA GLY A 914 -1.03 -49.04 5.27
C GLY A 914 -2.35 -48.57 4.64
N ILE A 915 -2.49 -47.26 4.39
CA ILE A 915 -3.70 -46.69 3.78
C ILE A 915 -3.76 -47.05 2.30
N GLY A 916 -4.89 -47.56 1.86
CA GLY A 916 -5.21 -47.91 0.48
C GLY A 916 -6.17 -46.94 -0.17
N LYS A 917 -6.89 -47.46 -1.16
CA LYS A 917 -7.85 -46.70 -1.96
C LYS A 917 -9.10 -46.27 -1.18
N GLU A 918 -9.59 -47.10 -0.25
CA GLU A 918 -10.81 -46.79 0.51
C GLU A 918 -10.54 -45.65 1.50
N GLY A 919 -9.39 -45.68 2.20
CA GLY A 919 -8.95 -44.59 3.05
C GLY A 919 -8.71 -43.30 2.27
N SER A 920 -8.21 -43.41 1.03
CA SER A 920 -8.08 -42.26 0.12
C SER A 920 -9.44 -41.64 -0.24
N GLU A 921 -10.49 -42.46 -0.42
CA GLU A 921 -11.86 -41.97 -0.64
C GLU A 921 -12.40 -41.19 0.56
N HIS A 922 -12.19 -41.70 1.76
CA HIS A 922 -12.65 -41.05 2.98
C HIS A 922 -11.97 -39.69 3.17
N LEU A 923 -10.65 -39.61 2.98
CA LEU A 923 -9.92 -38.33 2.99
C LEU A 923 -10.44 -37.38 1.92
N ALA A 924 -10.67 -37.85 0.70
CA ALA A 924 -11.21 -37.02 -0.37
C ALA A 924 -12.57 -36.41 0.01
N SER A 925 -13.46 -37.23 0.58
CA SER A 925 -14.78 -36.80 1.02
C SER A 925 -14.70 -35.76 2.14
N ALA A 926 -13.78 -35.93 3.09
CA ALA A 926 -13.55 -34.97 4.17
C ALA A 926 -12.95 -33.66 3.67
N LEU A 927 -11.86 -33.71 2.90
CA LEU A 927 -11.21 -32.55 2.30
C LEU A 927 -12.19 -31.75 1.44
N GLY A 928 -13.06 -32.43 0.68
CA GLY A 928 -14.08 -31.77 -0.14
C GLY A 928 -15.09 -30.93 0.65
N ARG A 929 -15.15 -31.04 1.98
CA ARG A 929 -15.99 -30.21 2.87
C ARG A 929 -15.23 -29.01 3.45
N LEU A 930 -13.90 -29.00 3.39
CA LEU A 930 -13.03 -27.99 4.00
C LEU A 930 -12.77 -26.83 3.03
N THR A 931 -13.83 -26.21 2.51
CA THR A 931 -13.73 -25.22 1.43
C THR A 931 -13.10 -23.88 1.85
N GLN A 932 -12.86 -23.66 3.15
CA GLN A 932 -12.19 -22.47 3.69
C GLN A 932 -10.65 -22.61 3.73
N LEU A 933 -10.10 -23.80 3.45
CA LEU A 933 -8.67 -24.04 3.52
C LEU A 933 -7.89 -23.11 2.57
N ARG A 934 -6.87 -22.49 3.14
CA ARG A 934 -5.86 -21.69 2.44
C ARG A 934 -4.53 -22.42 2.35
N GLU A 935 -4.22 -23.23 3.36
CA GLU A 935 -2.99 -24.01 3.45
C GLU A 935 -3.31 -25.47 3.76
N LEU A 936 -2.80 -26.38 2.93
CA LEU A 936 -2.94 -27.82 3.12
C LEU A 936 -1.57 -28.48 2.98
N SER A 937 -1.15 -29.20 4.03
CA SER A 937 -0.08 -30.18 3.97
C SER A 937 -0.66 -31.57 4.22
N LEU A 938 -0.46 -32.48 3.28
CA LEU A 938 -0.93 -33.85 3.35
C LEU A 938 0.23 -34.80 3.01
N ASP A 939 0.76 -35.47 4.03
CA ASP A 939 1.76 -36.54 3.83
C ASP A 939 1.08 -37.91 3.92
N LEU A 940 1.06 -38.58 2.78
CA LEU A 940 0.54 -39.92 2.58
C LEU A 940 1.62 -40.88 2.08
N GLY A 941 2.90 -40.53 2.23
CA GLY A 941 4.01 -41.32 1.72
C GLY A 941 4.08 -42.73 2.33
N ILE A 942 4.66 -43.68 1.60
CA ILE A 942 4.84 -45.08 2.04
C ILE A 942 3.50 -45.72 2.44
N ASN A 943 2.49 -45.63 1.58
CA ASN A 943 1.19 -46.28 1.76
C ASN A 943 0.86 -47.15 0.53
N ASN A 944 -0.36 -47.68 0.46
CA ASN A 944 -0.83 -48.56 -0.60
C ASN A 944 -1.92 -47.89 -1.47
N ILE A 945 -1.81 -46.58 -1.69
CA ILE A 945 -2.86 -45.78 -2.36
C ILE A 945 -3.12 -46.25 -3.79
N GLY A 946 -2.05 -46.47 -4.57
CA GLY A 946 -2.14 -46.88 -5.97
C GLY A 946 -2.90 -45.89 -6.87
N THR A 947 -3.14 -46.31 -8.12
CA THR A 947 -3.86 -45.51 -9.12
C THR A 947 -5.30 -45.15 -8.69
N GLU A 948 -6.08 -46.12 -8.23
CA GLU A 948 -7.50 -45.92 -7.84
C GLU A 948 -7.63 -45.02 -6.61
N GLY A 949 -6.69 -45.10 -5.66
CA GLY A 949 -6.64 -44.18 -4.52
C GLY A 949 -6.33 -42.74 -4.94
N CYS A 950 -5.43 -42.55 -5.91
CA CYS A 950 -5.17 -41.24 -6.50
C CYS A 950 -6.39 -40.66 -7.23
N GLU A 951 -7.15 -41.46 -7.96
CA GLU A 951 -8.41 -41.05 -8.58
C GLU A 951 -9.39 -40.51 -7.52
N ARG A 952 -9.59 -41.27 -6.44
CA ARG A 952 -10.50 -40.91 -5.34
C ARG A 952 -10.03 -39.63 -4.65
N LEU A 953 -8.75 -39.56 -4.26
CA LEU A 953 -8.15 -38.39 -3.60
C LEU A 953 -8.24 -37.12 -4.46
N ALA A 954 -7.99 -37.24 -5.77
CA ALA A 954 -8.09 -36.14 -6.72
C ALA A 954 -9.49 -35.50 -6.75
N GLY A 955 -10.54 -36.30 -6.62
CA GLY A 955 -11.93 -35.81 -6.59
C GLY A 955 -12.24 -34.87 -5.43
N GLY A 956 -11.58 -35.06 -4.28
CA GLY A 956 -11.68 -34.21 -3.09
C GLY A 956 -10.76 -32.98 -3.16
N LEU A 957 -9.47 -33.22 -3.45
CA LEU A 957 -8.46 -32.16 -3.57
C LEU A 957 -8.87 -31.09 -4.59
N GLY A 958 -9.40 -31.50 -5.75
CA GLY A 958 -9.81 -30.58 -6.82
C GLY A 958 -10.98 -29.65 -6.45
N ARG A 959 -11.61 -29.81 -5.28
CA ARG A 959 -12.67 -28.91 -4.77
C ARG A 959 -12.11 -27.76 -3.92
N LEU A 960 -10.85 -27.82 -3.50
CA LEU A 960 -10.22 -26.82 -2.64
C LEU A 960 -9.74 -25.60 -3.45
N THR A 961 -10.61 -24.99 -4.25
CA THR A 961 -10.23 -23.95 -5.23
C THR A 961 -9.75 -22.64 -4.60
N GLN A 962 -9.85 -22.50 -3.28
CA GLN A 962 -9.42 -21.34 -2.49
C GLN A 962 -8.00 -21.50 -1.90
N LEU A 963 -7.36 -22.64 -2.15
CA LEU A 963 -6.06 -23.00 -1.62
C LEU A 963 -4.96 -22.14 -2.24
N ARG A 964 -4.08 -21.61 -1.40
CA ARG A 964 -2.91 -20.82 -1.79
C ARG A 964 -1.62 -21.61 -1.66
N GLU A 965 -1.54 -22.48 -0.66
CA GLU A 965 -0.38 -23.34 -0.44
C GLU A 965 -0.80 -24.80 -0.33
N LEU A 966 -0.14 -25.65 -1.13
CA LEU A 966 -0.32 -27.10 -1.09
C LEU A 966 1.03 -27.80 -0.98
N SER A 967 1.16 -28.64 0.03
CA SER A 967 2.22 -29.64 0.14
C SER A 967 1.59 -31.03 0.12
N LEU A 968 1.91 -31.83 -0.90
CA LEU A 968 1.35 -33.16 -1.09
C LEU A 968 2.47 -34.19 -1.26
N ASP A 969 2.67 -35.05 -0.26
CA ASP A 969 3.59 -36.18 -0.37
C ASP A 969 2.79 -37.46 -0.61
N LEU A 970 2.99 -38.05 -1.80
CA LEU A 970 2.45 -39.34 -2.20
C LEU A 970 3.58 -40.32 -2.55
N SER A 971 4.81 -40.07 -2.11
CA SER A 971 5.97 -40.91 -2.41
C SER A 971 5.74 -42.37 -1.99
N LEU A 972 6.34 -43.32 -2.72
CA LEU A 972 6.29 -44.74 -2.40
C LEU A 972 4.85 -45.30 -2.29
N ASN A 973 3.95 -44.90 -3.21
CA ASN A 973 2.55 -45.37 -3.26
C ASN A 973 2.15 -46.15 -4.53
N ASN A 974 3.11 -46.47 -5.42
CA ASN A 974 2.85 -47.20 -6.68
C ASN A 974 1.70 -46.59 -7.51
N ILE A 975 1.79 -45.28 -7.76
CA ILE A 975 0.74 -44.45 -8.38
C ILE A 975 0.60 -44.71 -9.88
N ARG A 976 1.73 -44.92 -10.57
CA ARG A 976 1.83 -45.07 -12.05
C ARG A 976 1.35 -43.84 -12.81
N ASP A 977 1.38 -43.90 -14.15
CA ASP A 977 1.02 -42.76 -15.01
C ASP A 977 -0.46 -42.35 -14.88
N ASP A 978 -1.38 -43.32 -14.87
CA ASP A 978 -2.82 -43.06 -14.69
C ASP A 978 -3.12 -42.36 -13.36
N GLY A 979 -2.48 -42.80 -12.26
CA GLY A 979 -2.68 -42.17 -10.95
C GLY A 979 -2.12 -40.75 -10.93
N CYS A 980 -0.97 -40.54 -11.59
CA CYS A 980 -0.35 -39.25 -11.78
C CYS A 980 -1.26 -38.30 -12.59
N GLN A 981 -1.93 -38.82 -13.63
CA GLN A 981 -2.91 -38.08 -14.42
C GLN A 981 -4.07 -37.56 -13.55
N HIS A 982 -4.60 -38.37 -12.64
CA HIS A 982 -5.66 -37.94 -11.73
C HIS A 982 -5.19 -36.83 -10.79
N VAL A 983 -4.03 -36.99 -10.15
CA VAL A 983 -3.43 -35.97 -9.28
C VAL A 983 -3.19 -34.67 -10.07
N ALA A 984 -2.59 -34.75 -11.26
CA ALA A 984 -2.38 -33.61 -12.14
C ALA A 984 -3.70 -32.90 -12.48
N GLY A 985 -4.75 -33.67 -12.79
CA GLY A 985 -6.09 -33.14 -13.08
C GLY A 985 -6.70 -32.37 -11.90
N ALA A 986 -6.47 -32.81 -10.66
CA ALA A 986 -6.89 -32.08 -9.47
C ALA A 986 -6.08 -30.80 -9.27
N LEU A 987 -4.75 -30.88 -9.36
CA LEU A 987 -3.85 -29.73 -9.23
C LEU A 987 -4.20 -28.63 -10.23
N GLY A 988 -4.50 -28.99 -11.48
CA GLY A 988 -4.89 -28.04 -12.52
C GLY A 988 -6.18 -27.26 -12.25
N ARG A 989 -6.99 -27.67 -11.26
CA ARG A 989 -8.20 -26.92 -10.82
C ARG A 989 -7.91 -25.88 -9.74
N LEU A 990 -6.74 -25.94 -9.11
CA LEU A 990 -6.36 -25.08 -7.99
C LEU A 990 -5.70 -23.78 -8.49
N ALA A 991 -6.46 -23.00 -9.28
CA ALA A 991 -5.94 -21.84 -10.00
C ALA A 991 -5.42 -20.70 -9.10
N GLN A 992 -5.70 -20.72 -7.80
CA GLN A 992 -5.23 -19.73 -6.82
C GLN A 992 -3.93 -20.13 -6.11
N LEU A 993 -3.33 -21.28 -6.44
CA LEU A 993 -2.07 -21.70 -5.81
C LEU A 993 -0.93 -20.73 -6.10
N GLU A 994 -0.30 -20.29 -5.01
CA GLU A 994 0.90 -19.46 -5.01
C GLU A 994 2.15 -20.31 -4.72
N LYS A 995 2.00 -21.34 -3.87
CA LYS A 995 3.07 -22.30 -3.55
C LYS A 995 2.59 -23.73 -3.69
N LEU A 996 3.38 -24.55 -4.37
CA LEU A 996 3.10 -25.97 -4.57
C LEU A 996 4.34 -26.82 -4.32
N SER A 997 4.23 -27.78 -3.41
CA SER A 997 5.18 -28.87 -3.23
C SER A 997 4.49 -30.20 -3.48
N VAL A 998 5.03 -30.99 -4.41
CA VAL A 998 4.52 -32.32 -4.74
C VAL A 998 5.67 -33.31 -4.73
N ASN A 999 5.58 -34.31 -3.84
CA ASN A 999 6.52 -35.42 -3.78
C ASN A 999 5.86 -36.70 -4.31
N LEU A 1000 6.38 -37.19 -5.43
CA LEU A 1000 5.93 -38.41 -6.12
C LEU A 1000 7.10 -39.39 -6.30
N GLN A 1001 8.10 -39.29 -5.43
CA GLN A 1001 9.28 -40.15 -5.45
C GLN A 1001 8.89 -41.64 -5.43
N SER A 1002 9.62 -42.47 -6.19
CA SER A 1002 9.47 -43.94 -6.17
C SER A 1002 8.02 -44.41 -6.32
N SER A 1003 7.27 -43.83 -7.26
CA SER A 1003 5.83 -44.10 -7.46
C SER A 1003 5.51 -44.75 -8.81
N SER A 1004 6.53 -45.27 -9.50
CA SER A 1004 6.43 -45.97 -10.79
C SER A 1004 5.86 -45.10 -11.92
N ILE A 1005 6.10 -43.79 -11.89
CA ILE A 1005 5.68 -42.83 -12.91
C ILE A 1005 6.63 -42.90 -14.11
N GLY A 1006 6.09 -42.97 -15.32
CA GLY A 1006 6.79 -42.90 -16.60
C GLY A 1006 6.65 -41.54 -17.27
N LYS A 1007 6.94 -41.49 -18.58
CA LYS A 1007 6.90 -40.26 -19.38
C LYS A 1007 5.51 -39.63 -19.42
N GLU A 1008 4.47 -40.43 -19.67
CA GLU A 1008 3.09 -39.94 -19.81
C GLU A 1008 2.58 -39.23 -18.55
N GLY A 1009 2.86 -39.78 -17.36
CA GLY A 1009 2.49 -39.13 -16.10
C GLY A 1009 3.20 -37.80 -15.88
N CYS A 1010 4.46 -37.67 -16.33
CA CYS A 1010 5.20 -36.41 -16.26
C CYS A 1010 4.62 -35.36 -17.22
N GLU A 1011 4.16 -35.78 -18.41
CA GLU A 1011 3.49 -34.90 -19.37
C GLU A 1011 2.15 -34.38 -18.84
N HIS A 1012 1.37 -35.23 -18.17
CA HIS A 1012 0.14 -34.80 -17.51
C HIS A 1012 0.39 -33.76 -16.42
N LEU A 1013 1.40 -33.97 -15.57
CA LEU A 1013 1.80 -32.98 -14.57
C LEU A 1013 2.18 -31.66 -15.21
N ALA A 1014 3.07 -31.66 -16.21
CA ALA A 1014 3.49 -30.43 -16.85
C ALA A 1014 2.33 -29.68 -17.50
N SER A 1015 1.42 -30.40 -18.17
CA SER A 1015 0.22 -29.81 -18.77
C SER A 1015 -0.70 -29.15 -17.75
N ALA A 1016 -0.90 -29.78 -16.59
CA ALA A 1016 -1.74 -29.24 -15.53
C ALA A 1016 -1.08 -28.06 -14.82
N LEU A 1017 0.19 -28.22 -14.42
CA LEU A 1017 0.96 -27.18 -13.72
C LEU A 1017 1.20 -25.96 -14.61
N GLY A 1018 1.30 -26.14 -15.93
CA GLY A 1018 1.42 -25.04 -16.89
C GLY A 1018 0.22 -24.08 -16.89
N ARG A 1019 -0.93 -24.50 -16.33
CA ARG A 1019 -2.14 -23.67 -16.22
C ARG A 1019 -2.20 -22.84 -14.94
N LEU A 1020 -1.29 -23.07 -13.98
CA LEU A 1020 -1.25 -22.37 -12.70
C LEU A 1020 -0.50 -21.04 -12.85
N THR A 1021 -1.18 -20.04 -13.39
CA THR A 1021 -0.59 -18.72 -13.71
C THR A 1021 -0.22 -17.88 -12.49
N GLN A 1022 -0.73 -18.22 -11.29
CA GLN A 1022 -0.43 -17.53 -10.04
C GLN A 1022 0.74 -18.16 -9.26
N LEU A 1023 1.28 -19.29 -9.74
CA LEU A 1023 2.29 -20.06 -9.03
C LEU A 1023 3.62 -19.31 -8.98
N ARG A 1024 4.12 -19.05 -7.77
CA ARG A 1024 5.39 -18.36 -7.52
C ARG A 1024 6.50 -19.33 -7.17
N GLU A 1025 6.18 -20.34 -6.38
CA GLU A 1025 7.12 -21.36 -5.90
C GLU A 1025 6.63 -22.75 -6.23
N LEU A 1026 7.47 -23.53 -6.93
CA LEU A 1026 7.21 -24.92 -7.28
C LEU A 1026 8.35 -25.81 -6.79
N SER A 1027 8.02 -26.80 -5.98
CA SER A 1027 8.89 -27.93 -5.67
C SER A 1027 8.24 -29.22 -6.18
N LEU A 1028 8.95 -29.94 -7.05
CA LEU A 1028 8.48 -31.20 -7.62
C LEU A 1028 9.57 -32.25 -7.49
N ASP A 1029 9.30 -33.31 -6.74
CA ASP A 1029 10.22 -34.44 -6.60
C ASP A 1029 9.64 -35.69 -7.27
N LEU A 1030 10.29 -36.08 -8.38
CA LEU A 1030 10.01 -37.28 -9.17
C LEU A 1030 11.16 -38.28 -9.10
N ALA A 1031 12.10 -38.12 -8.16
CA ALA A 1031 13.28 -38.96 -8.09
C ALA A 1031 12.92 -40.45 -7.92
N TYR A 1032 13.84 -41.31 -8.37
CA TYR A 1032 13.71 -42.77 -8.25
C TYR A 1032 12.46 -43.38 -8.91
N ASN A 1033 11.89 -42.69 -9.90
CA ASN A 1033 10.91 -43.26 -10.84
C ASN A 1033 11.64 -43.88 -12.03
N TYR A 1034 12.00 -45.16 -11.91
CA TYR A 1034 12.84 -45.87 -12.88
C TYR A 1034 12.17 -46.18 -14.23
N ASN A 1035 10.88 -45.87 -14.37
CA ASN A 1035 10.13 -46.08 -15.62
C ASN A 1035 10.38 -44.96 -16.65
N ILE A 1036 11.12 -43.91 -16.27
CA ILE A 1036 11.54 -42.84 -17.17
C ILE A 1036 12.83 -43.25 -17.87
N GLY A 1037 12.78 -43.40 -19.19
CA GLY A 1037 13.95 -43.75 -19.99
C GLY A 1037 15.07 -42.70 -19.90
N ARG A 1038 16.33 -43.14 -20.06
CA ARG A 1038 17.50 -42.24 -20.02
C ARG A 1038 17.41 -41.11 -21.05
N ASP A 1039 16.85 -41.40 -22.22
CA ASP A 1039 16.70 -40.44 -23.33
C ASP A 1039 15.47 -39.52 -23.14
N GLU A 1040 14.44 -39.98 -22.43
CA GLU A 1040 13.21 -39.22 -22.13
C GLU A 1040 13.43 -38.20 -21.01
N LYS A 1041 14.37 -38.47 -20.11
CA LYS A 1041 14.67 -37.65 -18.93
C LYS A 1041 14.95 -36.19 -19.29
N GLU A 1042 15.68 -35.95 -20.37
CA GLU A 1042 16.08 -34.61 -20.78
C GLU A 1042 14.99 -33.84 -21.54
N GLU A 1043 14.03 -34.56 -22.13
CA GLU A 1043 12.81 -34.00 -22.70
C GLU A 1043 11.86 -33.56 -21.57
N ILE A 1044 11.63 -34.45 -20.59
CA ILE A 1044 10.81 -34.16 -19.40
C ILE A 1044 11.41 -33.02 -18.59
N ARG A 1045 12.74 -32.98 -18.42
CA ARG A 1045 13.42 -31.89 -17.73
C ARG A 1045 13.14 -30.54 -18.40
N ARG A 1046 13.24 -30.46 -19.73
CA ARG A 1046 12.92 -29.24 -20.49
C ARG A 1046 11.46 -28.84 -20.33
N LEU A 1047 10.55 -29.80 -20.42
CA LEU A 1047 9.11 -29.62 -20.25
C LEU A 1047 8.74 -29.10 -18.84
N LEU A 1048 9.37 -29.61 -17.78
CA LEU A 1048 9.11 -29.19 -16.41
C LEU A 1048 9.79 -27.84 -16.07
N GLN A 1049 10.95 -27.55 -16.67
CA GLN A 1049 11.63 -26.26 -16.49
C GLN A 1049 10.84 -25.09 -17.11
N SER A 1050 10.04 -25.34 -18.16
CA SER A 1050 9.26 -24.31 -18.85
C SER A 1050 7.98 -23.88 -18.11
N LEU A 1051 7.66 -24.47 -16.95
CA LEU A 1051 6.49 -24.13 -16.13
C LEU A 1051 6.49 -22.65 -15.68
N PRO A 1052 5.34 -22.04 -15.31
CA PRO A 1052 5.24 -20.60 -15.10
C PRO A 1052 5.79 -20.04 -13.76
N ALA A 1053 6.42 -20.84 -12.89
CA ALA A 1053 6.87 -20.40 -11.56
C ALA A 1053 8.20 -19.62 -11.55
N ALA A 1054 8.30 -18.59 -10.70
CA ALA A 1054 9.49 -17.76 -10.53
C ALA A 1054 10.64 -18.51 -9.81
N LYS A 1055 10.33 -19.26 -8.75
CA LYS A 1055 11.28 -20.16 -8.06
C LYS A 1055 10.87 -21.61 -8.28
N LYS A 1056 11.80 -22.42 -8.79
CA LYS A 1056 11.58 -23.83 -9.09
C LYS A 1056 12.67 -24.71 -8.50
N ASN A 1057 12.29 -25.78 -7.83
CA ASN A 1057 13.18 -26.85 -7.40
C ASN A 1057 12.62 -28.19 -7.89
N ILE A 1058 13.16 -28.72 -8.99
CA ILE A 1058 12.65 -29.91 -9.67
C ILE A 1058 13.72 -31.00 -9.61
N ARG A 1059 13.38 -32.14 -9.01
CA ARG A 1059 14.20 -33.34 -8.94
C ARG A 1059 13.58 -34.44 -9.80
N LEU A 1060 14.39 -35.07 -10.65
CA LEU A 1060 14.01 -36.09 -11.62
C LEU A 1060 15.01 -37.24 -11.59
#